data_AF-A0A5C5VFT5-F1
#
_entry.id   AF-A0A5C5VFT5-F1
#
_cell.length_a   1.000
_cell.length_b   1.000
_cell.length_c   1.000
_cell.angle_alpha   90.00
_cell.angle_beta   90.00
_cell.angle_gamma   90.00
#
_symmetry.space_group_name_H-M   'P 1'
#
loop_
_entity.id
_entity.type
_entity.pdbx_description
1 polymer ?
#
loop_
_entity_poly.entity_id
_entity_poly.type
_entity_poly.pdbx_seq_one_letter_code
_entity_poly.pdbx_strand_id
1 'polypeptide(L)'
;MPLRRLLIACLLTLLPHAGRAEPALLERYDGPTTSWSPVPNRFGVRVLAHERVRQDDQRGTGAELVRLTGPPGYSGLLLTPIGHAPILEDLQIEVRLRTDHPGVQLGVRVVFPRETDPNTGRSLVSIVRGDDRALGVRDWETLTLRQAPATVRRHARAVGSSLGHSIDERGAYADAVVLIVPCDPQGAALWIDELKIEGLVRSAADNAEPDTTAKHAPPTPRQVRLTQEGLLIDDRPYFPRVITHYGESLPELKKLGFNTIAFESTPTEELRDECGRLGLQLICPPPPTEELTSPATAAPWDGVLAWLLPDPVDEHSLDATAAVAETLRQNDTVLNRPVLARPTEAWGAWSRLADGLVVDAPWAPPARMLDGCKSRFMAARRFARPGAPLLAAIPLTHSDAYLRQVTAFAPAGTVDTWRAPTDVIAEATAASTDGARGVWITRNAAFTGAEGDERVRQGMALLNLNLTLLEPWLRDGRRAGEIAAREPGRSAVVMSRGRTRLLIPRLDDPVTQSSQGATYIVPGVAEAAKAYEFTLVGMRPLALNRLAGGAHVNAGDPAAWVLITEDARSAAEVGQRVRSVSRRAEALQQSIAVAELRHAEAHLSPLVLAAGSRSPDAAVLADARRKISLAKSAESTGDISAAFAHAAEATTQLARWSRDRVAAANAVGPLDSSPLAVQASTIIDHYRLLQLIEPLSRRANLLPAGDFEDHTTAAASGWRHIARDAGASQAVVSFAGAAPPHGARCLRIECPADDAQAPAAASVEISSPGVNLEAGQLVEVTGMVRVESADRGGQLVLTDNLGGEELAVVLDRPTSWRPFRLLRRALQDAPLQVTFAANGPITAELDAVMVRPVELPSAAKAAVLGAPALQRK
;
A
#
# COMPACT_ATOMS: atom_id res chain seq x y z
N MET A 1 56.95 75.86 -22.16
CA MET A 1 55.54 75.68 -22.57
C MET A 1 55.10 74.23 -22.36
N PRO A 2 54.52 73.89 -21.19
CA PRO A 2 53.80 72.63 -21.04
C PRO A 2 52.50 72.85 -20.25
N LEU A 3 51.31 72.82 -20.85
CA LEU A 3 50.08 72.68 -20.03
C LEU A 3 48.78 72.36 -20.80
N ARG A 4 48.75 72.46 -22.14
CA ARG A 4 47.50 72.30 -22.91
C ARG A 4 47.23 70.93 -23.55
N ARG A 5 48.16 69.97 -23.49
CA ARG A 5 47.94 68.60 -24.01
C ARG A 5 47.71 67.53 -22.94
N LEU A 6 47.87 67.86 -21.65
CA LEU A 6 47.57 66.93 -20.55
C LEU A 6 46.09 66.94 -20.13
N LEU A 7 45.31 67.94 -20.56
CA LEU A 7 43.95 68.18 -20.07
C LEU A 7 42.83 67.54 -20.91
N ILE A 8 43.15 66.95 -22.07
CA ILE A 8 42.17 66.22 -22.91
C ILE A 8 42.33 64.69 -22.78
N ALA A 9 43.49 64.20 -22.34
CA ALA A 9 43.70 62.77 -22.08
C ALA A 9 43.27 62.33 -20.66
N CYS A 10 43.03 63.27 -19.72
CA CYS A 10 42.57 62.98 -18.35
C CYS A 10 41.04 63.08 -18.16
N LEU A 11 40.25 63.38 -19.21
CA LEU A 11 38.78 63.50 -19.09
C LEU A 11 37.99 62.36 -19.77
N LEU A 12 38.66 61.36 -20.35
CA LEU A 12 38.02 60.20 -21.01
C LEU A 12 38.26 58.86 -20.30
N THR A 13 38.90 58.85 -19.12
CA THR A 13 39.14 57.65 -18.29
C THR A 13 38.35 57.61 -17.00
N LEU A 14 37.28 58.42 -16.89
CA LEU A 14 36.29 58.36 -15.80
C LEU A 14 34.88 58.19 -16.38
N LEU A 15 34.70 57.18 -17.24
CA LEU A 15 33.42 56.48 -17.27
C LEU A 15 33.45 55.56 -16.05
N PRO A 16 32.51 55.69 -15.09
CA PRO A 16 32.34 54.63 -14.11
C PRO A 16 32.06 53.37 -14.93
N HIS A 17 32.98 52.39 -14.86
CA HIS A 17 32.54 51.02 -15.04
C HIS A 17 31.47 50.86 -13.97
N ALA A 18 30.21 50.85 -14.38
CA ALA A 18 29.18 50.20 -13.58
C ALA A 18 29.73 48.80 -13.37
N GLY A 19 30.38 48.58 -12.22
CA GLY A 19 30.71 47.24 -11.77
C GLY A 19 29.38 46.52 -11.84
N ARG A 20 29.25 45.60 -12.79
CA ARG A 20 28.17 44.62 -12.73
C ARG A 20 28.36 43.96 -11.37
N ALA A 21 27.47 44.29 -10.43
CA ALA A 21 27.39 43.58 -9.18
C ALA A 21 27.33 42.09 -9.55
N GLU A 22 28.27 41.31 -9.03
CA GLU A 22 28.24 39.88 -9.20
C GLU A 22 26.91 39.39 -8.60
N PRO A 23 26.12 38.60 -9.34
CA PRO A 23 24.83 38.12 -8.85
C PRO A 23 25.03 37.36 -7.54
N ALA A 24 24.12 37.55 -6.60
CA ALA A 24 24.22 36.95 -5.27
C ALA A 24 24.01 35.41 -5.29
N LEU A 25 23.40 34.89 -6.36
CA LEU A 25 23.45 33.48 -6.76
C LEU A 25 23.51 33.40 -8.29
N LEU A 26 24.47 32.65 -8.82
CA LEU A 26 24.55 32.27 -10.23
C LEU A 26 24.81 30.77 -10.31
N GLU A 27 23.83 30.05 -10.86
CA GLU A 27 23.89 28.62 -11.07
C GLU A 27 23.84 28.34 -12.58
N ARG A 28 24.81 27.58 -13.09
CA ARG A 28 25.00 27.30 -14.52
C ARG A 28 24.88 25.83 -14.89
N TYR A 29 24.52 24.97 -13.93
CA TYR A 29 24.09 23.61 -14.22
C TYR A 29 25.10 22.73 -14.99
N ASP A 30 26.39 23.10 -14.93
CA ASP A 30 27.51 22.41 -15.57
C ASP A 30 27.96 21.14 -14.82
N GLY A 31 27.51 20.97 -13.57
CA GLY A 31 27.81 19.82 -12.72
C GLY A 31 26.93 18.58 -13.00
N PRO A 32 27.29 17.39 -12.49
CA PRO A 32 26.56 16.15 -12.76
C PRO A 32 25.26 15.98 -11.95
N THR A 33 25.04 16.79 -10.92
CA THR A 33 23.90 16.69 -10.00
C THR A 33 22.77 17.62 -10.41
N THR A 34 21.53 17.12 -10.51
CA THR A 34 20.31 17.90 -10.77
C THR A 34 19.95 18.80 -9.57
N SER A 35 19.44 20.01 -9.81
CA SER A 35 19.12 21.02 -8.78
C SER A 35 17.63 21.35 -8.69
N TRP A 36 16.86 21.15 -9.77
CA TRP A 36 15.42 21.41 -9.80
C TRP A 36 14.64 20.19 -9.38
N SER A 37 13.98 20.26 -8.23
CA SER A 37 13.16 19.17 -7.70
C SER A 37 11.72 19.26 -8.22
N PRO A 38 11.20 18.24 -8.92
CA PRO A 38 9.79 18.18 -9.28
C PRO A 38 8.94 18.03 -8.02
N VAL A 39 7.93 18.89 -7.86
CA VAL A 39 7.02 18.84 -6.72
C VAL A 39 5.93 17.81 -7.03
N PRO A 40 5.76 16.77 -6.21
CA PRO A 40 4.66 15.83 -6.35
C PRO A 40 3.32 16.58 -6.31
N ASN A 41 2.46 16.35 -7.29
CA ASN A 41 1.12 16.91 -7.28
C ASN A 41 0.05 15.80 -7.38
N ARG A 42 -1.14 16.09 -6.86
CA ARG A 42 -2.25 15.13 -6.79
C ARG A 42 -2.97 14.93 -8.12
N PHE A 43 -2.49 15.55 -9.20
CA PHE A 43 -3.18 15.63 -10.48
C PHE A 43 -2.55 14.72 -11.55
N GLY A 44 -1.72 13.75 -11.15
CA GLY A 44 -1.16 12.76 -12.05
C GLY A 44 -0.01 13.26 -12.91
N VAL A 45 0.69 14.32 -12.51
CA VAL A 45 1.91 14.77 -13.20
C VAL A 45 3.06 13.83 -12.85
N ARG A 46 3.69 13.27 -13.88
CA ARG A 46 4.80 12.32 -13.76
C ARG A 46 6.03 12.88 -14.45
N VAL A 47 7.18 12.64 -13.84
CA VAL A 47 8.49 12.95 -14.43
C VAL A 47 8.88 11.76 -15.31
N LEU A 48 9.06 12.01 -16.61
CA LEU A 48 9.48 11.01 -17.59
C LEU A 48 11.01 10.93 -17.68
N ALA A 49 11.70 12.05 -17.50
CA ALA A 49 13.15 12.12 -17.50
C ALA A 49 13.58 13.31 -16.65
N HIS A 50 14.67 13.17 -15.90
CA HIS A 50 15.28 14.24 -15.12
C HIS A 50 16.77 13.98 -14.99
N GLU A 51 17.57 14.73 -15.73
CA GLU A 51 19.01 14.47 -15.84
C GLU A 51 19.79 15.73 -16.23
N ARG A 52 21.11 15.68 -16.04
CA ARG A 52 22.04 16.68 -16.59
C ARG A 52 22.43 16.27 -18.01
N VAL A 53 22.21 17.16 -18.96
CA VAL A 53 22.58 16.92 -20.37
C VAL A 53 23.68 17.87 -20.80
N ARG A 54 24.66 17.36 -21.57
CA ARG A 54 25.67 18.21 -22.21
C ARG A 54 25.09 18.95 -23.40
N GLN A 55 25.44 20.23 -23.53
CA GLN A 55 25.02 21.08 -24.64
C GLN A 55 26.17 21.97 -25.08
N ASP A 56 26.31 22.15 -26.40
CA ASP A 56 27.26 23.10 -26.97
C ASP A 56 26.57 24.48 -27.08
N ASP A 57 26.69 25.32 -26.05
CA ASP A 57 26.24 26.72 -26.06
C ASP A 57 27.35 27.67 -25.56
N GLN A 58 27.23 28.97 -25.85
CA GLN A 58 28.25 29.98 -25.53
C GLN A 58 28.38 30.32 -24.04
N ARG A 59 27.49 29.83 -23.16
CA ARG A 59 27.43 30.21 -21.72
C ARG A 59 27.72 29.10 -20.72
N GLY A 60 27.86 27.86 -21.17
CA GLY A 60 28.06 26.67 -20.33
C GLY A 60 28.19 25.41 -21.19
N THR A 61 28.48 24.29 -20.53
CA THR A 61 28.63 22.95 -21.13
C THR A 61 27.48 22.00 -20.78
N GLY A 62 26.59 22.38 -19.86
CA GLY A 62 25.48 21.55 -19.39
C GLY A 62 24.18 22.31 -19.14
N ALA A 63 23.06 21.59 -19.23
CA ALA A 63 21.73 22.07 -18.84
C ALA A 63 21.00 20.98 -18.03
N GLU A 64 20.07 21.38 -17.16
CA GLU A 64 19.12 20.43 -16.56
C GLU A 64 17.98 20.13 -17.52
N LEU A 65 17.81 18.87 -17.90
CA LEU A 65 16.65 18.41 -18.64
C LEU A 65 15.63 17.85 -17.67
N VAL A 66 14.40 18.38 -17.71
CA VAL A 66 13.23 17.77 -17.07
C VAL A 66 12.14 17.54 -18.12
N ARG A 67 11.65 16.31 -18.21
CA ARG A 67 10.49 15.95 -19.03
C ARG A 67 9.33 15.57 -18.13
N LEU A 68 8.19 16.26 -18.26
CA LEU A 68 7.00 16.06 -17.45
C LEU A 68 5.82 15.64 -18.34
N THR A 69 5.03 14.66 -17.93
CA THR A 69 3.73 14.35 -18.54
C THR A 69 2.62 14.53 -17.52
N GLY A 70 1.42 14.87 -17.96
CA GLY A 70 0.26 14.96 -17.07
C GLY A 70 -1.02 15.30 -17.84
N PRO A 71 -2.18 15.23 -17.19
CA PRO A 71 -3.44 15.54 -17.84
C PRO A 71 -3.51 17.01 -18.30
N PRO A 72 -4.17 17.33 -19.42
CA PRO A 72 -4.30 18.70 -19.90
C PRO A 72 -4.99 19.59 -18.87
N GLY A 73 -4.57 20.86 -18.77
CA GLY A 73 -5.15 21.85 -17.86
C GLY A 73 -4.51 21.90 -16.46
N TYR A 74 -3.62 20.96 -16.14
CA TYR A 74 -2.80 20.99 -14.93
C TYR A 74 -1.38 21.49 -15.22
N SER A 75 -0.60 21.77 -14.16
CA SER A 75 0.80 22.15 -14.29
C SER A 75 1.67 21.37 -13.32
N GLY A 76 2.82 20.92 -13.82
CA GLY A 76 3.92 20.46 -12.99
C GLY A 76 4.64 21.65 -12.37
N LEU A 77 5.25 21.44 -11.22
CA LEU A 77 6.07 22.46 -10.56
C LEU A 77 7.48 21.89 -10.41
N LEU A 78 8.47 22.66 -10.81
CA LEU A 78 9.88 22.38 -10.54
C LEU A 78 10.37 23.43 -9.58
N LEU A 79 11.05 23.02 -8.51
CA LEU A 79 11.45 23.90 -7.43
C LEU A 79 12.95 23.78 -7.16
N THR A 80 13.64 24.90 -7.03
CA THR A 80 15.02 24.93 -6.53
C THR A 80 15.09 25.83 -5.29
N PRO A 81 15.64 25.35 -4.15
CA PRO A 81 15.73 26.13 -2.94
C PRO A 81 16.72 27.29 -3.10
N ILE A 82 16.44 28.43 -2.48
CA ILE A 82 17.32 29.62 -2.51
C ILE A 82 17.70 30.13 -1.12
N GLY A 83 17.33 29.39 -0.07
CA GLY A 83 17.48 29.81 1.32
C GLY A 83 16.52 30.94 1.69
N HIS A 84 16.66 31.49 2.90
CA HIS A 84 15.78 32.56 3.38
C HIS A 84 16.09 33.91 2.70
N ALA A 85 15.38 34.22 1.61
CA ALA A 85 15.53 35.44 0.82
C ALA A 85 14.46 36.48 1.21
N PRO A 86 14.80 37.58 1.94
CA PRO A 86 13.82 38.61 2.23
C PRO A 86 13.28 39.26 0.94
N ILE A 87 11.99 39.56 0.90
CA ILE A 87 11.34 40.14 -0.29
C ILE A 87 11.60 41.66 -0.32
N LEU A 88 12.72 42.03 -0.92
CA LEU A 88 13.19 43.42 -1.07
C LEU A 88 12.93 43.97 -2.47
N GLU A 89 13.02 45.30 -2.66
CA GLU A 89 12.75 45.95 -3.95
C GLU A 89 13.76 45.58 -5.05
N ASP A 90 14.96 45.16 -4.65
CA ASP A 90 16.07 44.76 -5.51
C ASP A 90 16.11 43.25 -5.79
N LEU A 91 15.20 42.44 -5.24
CA LEU A 91 15.12 41.01 -5.54
C LEU A 91 14.69 40.80 -7.01
N GLN A 92 15.62 40.33 -7.83
CA GLN A 92 15.39 39.96 -9.23
C GLN A 92 15.83 38.53 -9.49
N ILE A 93 15.00 37.76 -10.19
CA ILE A 93 15.26 36.36 -10.51
C ILE A 93 15.12 36.20 -12.02
N GLU A 94 16.16 35.66 -12.65
CA GLU A 94 16.23 35.36 -14.08
C GLU A 94 16.51 33.86 -14.26
N VAL A 95 15.69 33.18 -15.05
CA VAL A 95 15.92 31.78 -15.45
C VAL A 95 15.99 31.68 -16.96
N ARG A 96 17.12 31.21 -17.48
CA ARG A 96 17.29 30.89 -18.89
C ARG A 96 16.92 29.43 -19.13
N LEU A 97 15.96 29.20 -20.01
CA LEU A 97 15.43 27.88 -20.30
C LEU A 97 15.07 27.75 -21.79
N ARG A 98 14.94 26.51 -22.25
CA ARG A 98 14.42 26.15 -23.56
C ARG A 98 13.32 25.11 -23.34
N THR A 99 12.19 25.24 -24.01
CA THR A 99 11.07 24.31 -23.86
C THR A 99 10.43 24.03 -25.21
N ASP A 100 9.93 22.80 -25.39
CA ASP A 100 9.11 22.43 -26.55
C ASP A 100 7.60 22.63 -26.30
N HIS A 101 7.22 23.12 -25.11
CA HIS A 101 5.84 23.43 -24.75
C HIS A 101 5.70 24.90 -24.28
N PRO A 102 4.71 25.64 -24.80
CA PRO A 102 4.47 27.03 -24.42
C PRO A 102 3.84 27.14 -23.02
N GLY A 103 4.00 28.30 -22.40
CA GLY A 103 3.28 28.69 -21.19
C GLY A 103 3.99 28.40 -19.87
N VAL A 104 5.23 27.91 -19.91
CA VAL A 104 6.10 27.77 -18.72
C VAL A 104 6.26 29.12 -18.05
N GLN A 105 6.02 29.18 -16.74
CA GLN A 105 6.05 30.42 -15.95
C GLN A 105 7.06 30.35 -14.83
N LEU A 106 7.77 31.45 -14.59
CA LEU A 106 8.63 31.62 -13.43
C LEU A 106 7.82 32.13 -12.24
N GLY A 107 8.13 31.64 -11.05
CA GLY A 107 7.55 32.10 -9.79
C GLY A 107 8.49 31.88 -8.62
N VAL A 108 8.03 32.26 -7.44
CA VAL A 108 8.75 32.05 -6.17
C VAL A 108 7.81 31.49 -5.12
N ARG A 109 8.33 30.63 -4.25
CA ARG A 109 7.62 30.17 -3.06
C ARG A 109 7.89 31.15 -1.93
N VAL A 110 6.80 31.72 -1.40
CA VAL A 110 6.84 32.76 -0.36
C VAL A 110 6.22 32.22 0.91
N VAL A 111 6.94 32.40 2.01
CA VAL A 111 6.49 32.09 3.36
C VAL A 111 6.00 33.37 4.02
N PHE A 112 4.79 33.34 4.57
CA PHE A 112 4.20 34.41 5.38
C PHE A 112 4.28 33.98 6.86
N PRO A 113 5.37 34.32 7.58
CA PRO A 113 5.65 33.73 8.90
C PRO A 113 4.64 34.12 9.99
N ARG A 114 3.89 35.21 9.78
CA ARG A 114 2.89 35.74 10.71
C ARG A 114 1.46 35.24 10.44
N GLU A 115 1.26 34.56 9.33
CA GLU A 115 0.00 33.92 8.99
C GLU A 115 0.09 32.43 9.24
N THR A 116 -0.93 31.86 9.86
CA THR A 116 -1.01 30.42 10.09
C THR A 116 -1.95 29.80 9.07
N ASP A 117 -1.49 28.80 8.33
CA ASP A 117 -2.36 28.03 7.46
C ASP A 117 -3.31 27.16 8.32
N PRO A 118 -4.64 27.36 8.23
CA PRO A 118 -5.61 26.65 9.06
C PRO A 118 -5.64 25.14 8.80
N ASN A 119 -5.13 24.67 7.65
CA ASN A 119 -5.10 23.25 7.31
C ASN A 119 -3.86 22.54 7.86
N THR A 120 -2.75 23.26 8.02
CA THR A 120 -1.45 22.67 8.39
C THR A 120 -0.92 23.11 9.76
N GLY A 121 -1.43 24.20 10.31
CA GLY A 121 -0.96 24.80 11.56
C GLY A 121 0.47 25.39 11.50
N ARG A 122 1.06 25.46 10.31
CA ARG A 122 2.37 26.06 10.03
C ARG A 122 2.20 27.45 9.42
N SER A 123 3.30 28.16 9.18
CA SER A 123 3.26 29.44 8.45
C SER A 123 2.65 29.25 7.06
N LEU A 124 1.80 30.18 6.64
CA LEU A 124 1.17 30.14 5.32
C LEU A 124 2.24 30.23 4.24
N VAL A 125 2.23 29.27 3.30
CA VAL A 125 3.16 29.22 2.16
C VAL A 125 2.36 29.32 0.87
N SER A 126 2.81 30.16 -0.06
CA SER A 126 2.17 30.30 -1.36
C SER A 126 3.18 30.49 -2.49
N ILE A 127 2.84 29.97 -3.66
CA ILE A 127 3.59 30.22 -4.90
C ILE A 127 3.07 31.51 -5.52
N VAL A 128 3.95 32.50 -5.63
CA VAL A 128 3.69 33.78 -6.30
C VAL A 128 4.21 33.68 -7.72
N ARG A 129 3.31 33.78 -8.69
CA ARG A 129 3.62 33.64 -10.12
C ARG A 129 4.14 34.97 -10.69
N GLY A 130 5.17 34.90 -11.50
CA GLY A 130 5.62 36.00 -12.35
C GLY A 130 4.71 36.19 -13.56
N ASP A 131 4.84 37.34 -14.22
CA ASP A 131 4.02 37.71 -15.36
C ASP A 131 4.55 37.11 -16.68
N ASP A 132 5.85 36.82 -16.76
CA ASP A 132 6.51 36.26 -17.95
C ASP A 132 6.14 34.77 -18.19
N ARG A 133 5.89 34.42 -19.46
CA ARG A 133 5.65 33.03 -19.90
C ARG A 133 6.52 32.68 -21.10
N ALA A 134 7.04 31.46 -21.12
CA ALA A 134 7.80 30.95 -22.27
C ALA A 134 6.89 30.75 -23.49
N LEU A 135 7.40 31.08 -24.67
CA LEU A 135 6.69 30.99 -25.93
C LEU A 135 6.72 29.58 -26.55
N GLY A 136 7.64 28.71 -26.10
CA GLY A 136 7.67 27.30 -26.52
C GLY A 136 8.27 27.09 -27.91
N VAL A 137 9.17 27.98 -28.34
CA VAL A 137 9.69 28.02 -29.72
C VAL A 137 10.90 27.08 -29.92
N ARG A 138 11.21 26.20 -28.96
CA ARG A 138 12.43 25.35 -28.93
C ARG A 138 13.75 26.12 -29.03
N ASP A 139 13.74 27.44 -28.82
CA ASP A 139 14.92 28.28 -28.63
C ASP A 139 15.11 28.64 -27.16
N TRP A 140 16.27 29.20 -26.82
CA TRP A 140 16.55 29.70 -25.48
C TRP A 140 15.82 31.00 -25.19
N GLU A 141 15.08 31.01 -24.08
CA GLU A 141 14.30 32.13 -23.59
C GLU A 141 14.69 32.43 -22.14
N THR A 142 14.63 33.70 -21.72
CA THR A 142 14.87 34.09 -20.33
C THR A 142 13.55 34.55 -19.72
N LEU A 143 13.09 33.84 -18.68
CA LEU A 143 11.96 34.27 -17.86
C LEU A 143 12.48 35.14 -16.72
N THR A 144 11.83 36.27 -16.46
CA THR A 144 12.23 37.18 -15.38
C THR A 144 11.10 37.40 -14.38
N LEU A 145 11.45 37.43 -13.10
CA LEU A 145 10.59 37.96 -12.05
C LEU A 145 11.21 39.25 -11.51
N ARG A 146 10.62 40.38 -11.91
CA ARG A 146 10.97 41.73 -11.44
C ARG A 146 9.89 42.23 -10.45
N GLN A 147 10.23 43.23 -9.65
CA GLN A 147 9.30 43.87 -8.70
C GLN A 147 8.66 42.89 -7.70
N ALA A 148 9.44 41.95 -7.15
CA ALA A 148 8.95 40.90 -6.26
C ALA A 148 8.01 41.40 -5.15
N PRO A 149 8.26 42.53 -4.45
CA PRO A 149 7.34 43.03 -3.42
C PRO A 149 5.95 43.39 -3.95
N ALA A 150 5.83 43.96 -5.14
CA ALA A 150 4.54 44.35 -5.72
C ALA A 150 3.73 43.12 -6.15
N THR A 151 4.40 42.11 -6.72
CA THR A 151 3.80 40.83 -7.14
C THR A 151 3.30 40.06 -5.92
N VAL A 152 4.09 40.02 -4.84
CA VAL A 152 3.73 39.38 -3.57
C VAL A 152 2.54 40.07 -2.91
N ARG A 153 2.54 41.41 -2.83
CA ARG A 153 1.39 42.20 -2.33
C ARG A 153 0.11 41.92 -3.10
N ARG A 154 0.20 41.91 -4.44
CA ARG A 154 -0.96 41.63 -5.31
C ARG A 154 -1.49 40.22 -5.06
N HIS A 155 -0.59 39.24 -4.94
CA HIS A 155 -0.94 37.84 -4.66
C HIS A 155 -1.53 37.65 -3.26
N ALA A 156 -0.93 38.25 -2.22
CA ALA A 156 -1.42 38.19 -0.84
C ALA A 156 -2.84 38.78 -0.71
N ARG A 157 -3.16 39.85 -1.44
CA ARG A 157 -4.53 40.38 -1.51
C ARG A 157 -5.51 39.39 -2.16
N ALA A 158 -5.11 38.72 -3.24
CA ALA A 158 -5.95 37.74 -3.92
C ALA A 158 -6.20 36.49 -3.05
N VAL A 159 -5.17 35.98 -2.38
CA VAL A 159 -5.28 34.85 -1.45
C VAL A 159 -6.13 35.24 -0.23
N GLY A 160 -5.89 36.43 0.34
CA GLY A 160 -6.69 36.94 1.47
C GLY A 160 -8.18 37.09 1.15
N SER A 161 -8.51 37.57 -0.06
CA SER A 161 -9.91 37.60 -0.53
C SER A 161 -10.55 36.22 -0.59
N SER A 162 -9.78 35.16 -0.87
CA SER A 162 -10.27 33.78 -0.92
C SER A 162 -10.39 33.16 0.48
N LEU A 163 -9.51 33.56 1.41
CA LEU A 163 -9.50 33.11 2.81
C LEU A 163 -10.41 33.95 3.73
N GLY A 164 -11.05 35.00 3.21
CA GLY A 164 -11.98 35.85 3.96
C GLY A 164 -11.34 36.84 4.95
N HIS A 165 -10.03 37.05 4.90
CA HIS A 165 -9.30 38.02 5.73
C HIS A 165 -8.01 38.51 5.03
N SER A 166 -7.44 39.64 5.47
CA SER A 166 -6.19 40.16 4.91
C SER A 166 -4.97 39.41 5.45
N ILE A 167 -4.03 39.06 4.56
CA ILE A 167 -2.75 38.42 4.90
C ILE A 167 -1.74 39.47 5.42
N ASP A 168 -1.12 39.23 6.57
CA ASP A 168 0.01 40.00 7.10
C ASP A 168 1.32 39.60 6.39
N GLU A 169 1.76 40.46 5.48
CA GLU A 169 2.97 40.27 4.68
C GLU A 169 4.27 40.60 5.45
N ARG A 170 4.18 41.10 6.69
CA ARG A 170 5.37 41.58 7.42
C ARG A 170 6.31 40.41 7.74
N GLY A 171 7.54 40.54 7.27
CA GLY A 171 8.56 39.51 7.42
C GLY A 171 8.44 38.36 6.40
N ALA A 172 7.62 38.51 5.36
CA ALA A 172 7.56 37.53 4.28
C ALA A 172 8.92 37.38 3.58
N TYR A 173 9.29 36.14 3.27
CA TYR A 173 10.53 35.79 2.60
C TYR A 173 10.26 34.72 1.54
N ALA A 174 11.05 34.72 0.47
CA ALA A 174 11.07 33.65 -0.51
C ALA A 174 12.06 32.58 -0.06
N ASP A 175 11.70 31.30 -0.19
CA ASP A 175 12.56 30.17 0.18
C ASP A 175 12.95 29.28 -1.01
N ALA A 176 12.26 29.43 -2.14
CA ALA A 176 12.55 28.71 -3.38
C ALA A 176 12.11 29.45 -4.64
N VAL A 177 12.77 29.15 -5.77
CA VAL A 177 12.33 29.51 -7.13
C VAL A 177 11.53 28.36 -7.71
N VAL A 178 10.45 28.69 -8.42
CA VAL A 178 9.51 27.70 -8.98
C VAL A 178 9.32 27.93 -10.48
N LEU A 179 9.48 26.88 -11.28
CA LEU A 179 9.00 26.86 -12.67
C LEU A 179 7.68 26.09 -12.72
N ILE A 180 6.66 26.74 -13.26
CA ILE A 180 5.30 26.22 -13.41
C ILE A 180 5.17 25.78 -14.87
N VAL A 181 5.17 24.47 -15.10
CA VAL A 181 5.21 23.86 -16.44
C VAL A 181 3.83 23.33 -16.78
N PRO A 182 3.11 23.90 -17.77
CA PRO A 182 1.85 23.33 -18.25
C PRO A 182 2.03 21.88 -18.68
N CYS A 183 1.13 21.00 -18.26
CA CYS A 183 1.22 19.59 -18.59
C CYS A 183 0.65 19.27 -19.96
N ASP A 184 1.30 18.33 -20.63
CA ASP A 184 0.84 17.72 -21.87
C ASP A 184 0.90 16.19 -21.73
N PRO A 185 -0.14 15.44 -22.12
CA PRO A 185 -0.11 13.98 -22.13
C PRO A 185 1.03 13.39 -22.96
N GLN A 186 1.45 14.07 -24.03
CA GLN A 186 2.58 13.68 -24.87
C GLN A 186 3.94 13.99 -24.24
N GLY A 187 3.94 14.77 -23.16
CA GLY A 187 5.11 15.13 -22.36
C GLY A 187 5.76 16.44 -22.80
N ALA A 188 6.03 17.32 -21.84
CA ALA A 188 6.73 18.58 -22.00
C ALA A 188 8.18 18.48 -21.57
N ALA A 189 9.12 18.85 -22.45
CA ALA A 189 10.55 18.85 -22.18
C ALA A 189 11.05 20.27 -21.95
N LEU A 190 11.76 20.45 -20.84
CA LEU A 190 12.34 21.70 -20.39
C LEU A 190 13.85 21.50 -20.17
N TRP A 191 14.66 22.33 -20.82
CA TRP A 191 16.09 22.45 -20.59
C TRP A 191 16.35 23.75 -19.84
N ILE A 192 17.07 23.70 -18.71
CA ILE A 192 17.34 24.85 -17.85
C ILE A 192 18.85 25.06 -17.81
N ASP A 193 19.31 26.25 -18.21
CA ASP A 193 20.73 26.57 -18.46
C ASP A 193 21.33 27.48 -17.39
N GLU A 194 20.60 28.52 -16.98
CA GLU A 194 21.13 29.50 -16.03
C GLU A 194 20.03 29.95 -15.08
N LEU A 195 20.31 29.94 -13.78
CA LEU A 195 19.53 30.67 -12.76
C LEU A 195 20.41 31.77 -12.18
N LYS A 196 19.88 32.99 -12.22
CA LYS A 196 20.55 34.17 -11.71
C LYS A 196 19.63 34.90 -10.74
N ILE A 197 20.13 35.19 -9.55
CA ILE A 197 19.41 35.94 -8.52
C ILE A 197 20.24 37.13 -8.07
N GLU A 198 19.66 38.31 -8.17
CA GLU A 198 20.22 39.58 -7.67
C GLU A 198 19.41 40.04 -6.44
N GLY A 199 20.07 40.67 -5.47
CA GLY A 199 19.43 41.16 -4.23
C GLY A 199 19.27 40.13 -3.09
N LEU A 200 19.97 38.98 -3.13
CA LEU A 200 19.91 37.97 -2.08
C LEU A 200 20.73 38.38 -0.84
N VAL A 201 20.07 38.89 0.21
CA VAL A 201 20.70 39.07 1.52
C VAL A 201 20.51 37.82 2.37
N ARG A 202 21.57 37.00 2.50
CA ARG A 202 21.58 35.85 3.43
C ARG A 202 21.63 36.38 4.86
N SER A 203 20.67 35.99 5.70
CA SER A 203 20.70 36.33 7.13
C SER A 203 21.80 35.54 7.84
N ALA A 204 22.60 36.20 8.67
CA ALA A 204 23.64 35.58 9.49
C ALA A 204 23.12 34.58 10.54
N ALA A 205 21.80 34.36 10.61
CA ALA A 205 21.17 33.33 11.43
C ALA A 205 21.51 31.89 10.97
N ASP A 206 21.99 31.70 9.73
CA ASP A 206 22.51 30.42 9.22
C ASP A 206 24.03 30.24 9.43
N ASN A 207 24.74 31.25 9.97
CA ASN A 207 26.17 31.20 10.28
C ASN A 207 26.47 31.11 11.79
N ALA A 208 25.47 30.78 12.62
CA ALA A 208 25.74 30.35 13.98
C ALA A 208 26.33 28.94 13.92
N GLU A 209 27.66 28.86 13.78
CA GLU A 209 28.38 27.66 14.19
C GLU A 209 27.90 27.29 15.60
N PRO A 210 27.39 26.07 15.83
CA PRO A 210 27.14 25.62 17.19
C PRO A 210 28.48 25.69 17.92
N ASP A 211 28.45 26.20 19.16
CA ASP A 211 29.59 26.34 20.04
C ASP A 211 30.36 25.01 20.17
N THR A 212 31.33 24.77 19.28
CA THR A 212 32.19 23.60 19.27
C THR A 212 33.35 23.81 20.23
N THR A 213 33.04 23.91 21.52
CA THR A 213 34.03 23.62 22.58
C THR A 213 33.49 22.71 23.68
N ALA A 214 32.43 21.94 23.40
CA ALA A 214 32.21 20.67 24.06
C ALA A 214 32.52 19.56 23.04
N LYS A 215 33.64 18.83 23.25
CA LYS A 215 33.88 17.53 22.61
C LYS A 215 32.75 16.56 23.01
N HIS A 216 31.59 16.66 22.35
CA HIS A 216 30.69 15.54 22.25
C HIS A 216 31.28 14.63 21.19
N ALA A 217 31.71 13.44 21.61
CA ALA A 217 31.99 12.37 20.68
C ALA A 217 30.79 12.22 19.73
N PRO A 218 31.01 11.93 18.43
CA PRO A 218 29.89 11.64 17.54
C PRO A 218 29.01 10.57 18.20
N PRO A 219 27.67 10.75 18.20
CA PRO A 219 26.77 9.79 18.80
C PRO A 219 27.07 8.42 18.18
N THR A 220 27.27 7.42 19.03
CA THR A 220 27.52 6.06 18.57
C THR A 220 26.29 5.60 17.78
N PRO A 221 26.45 5.09 16.54
CA PRO A 221 25.32 4.65 15.75
C PRO A 221 24.58 3.53 16.49
N ARG A 222 23.25 3.55 16.42
CA ARG A 222 22.41 2.53 17.07
C ARG A 222 22.69 1.19 16.44
N GLN A 223 22.78 0.14 17.25
CA GLN A 223 22.97 -1.21 16.73
C GLN A 223 21.62 -1.81 16.35
N VAL A 224 21.43 -2.08 15.05
CA VAL A 224 20.23 -2.77 14.56
C VAL A 224 20.60 -4.17 14.12
N ARG A 225 19.91 -5.19 14.67
CA ARG A 225 20.15 -6.59 14.33
C ARG A 225 18.84 -7.30 14.04
N LEU A 226 18.80 -8.05 12.95
CA LEU A 226 17.67 -8.91 12.64
C LEU A 226 18.06 -10.36 12.89
N THR A 227 17.35 -11.02 13.80
CA THR A 227 17.63 -12.39 14.25
C THR A 227 16.39 -13.26 14.09
N GLN A 228 16.52 -14.58 14.27
CA GLN A 228 15.38 -15.50 14.34
C GLN A 228 14.35 -15.11 15.41
N GLU A 229 14.80 -14.50 16.51
CA GLU A 229 13.95 -14.08 17.63
C GLU A 229 13.21 -12.78 17.32
N GLY A 230 13.74 -11.96 16.39
CA GLY A 230 13.12 -10.72 15.94
C GLY A 230 14.14 -9.63 15.65
N LEU A 231 13.65 -8.41 15.44
CA LEU A 231 14.48 -7.22 15.27
C LEU A 231 14.87 -6.67 16.64
N LEU A 232 16.13 -6.26 16.79
CA LEU A 232 16.65 -5.60 17.97
C LEU A 232 17.23 -4.23 17.62
N ILE A 233 16.98 -3.24 18.46
CA ILE A 233 17.61 -1.91 18.43
C ILE A 233 18.33 -1.73 19.77
N ASP A 234 19.65 -1.59 19.76
CA ASP A 234 20.50 -1.52 20.96
C ASP A 234 20.20 -2.65 21.96
N ASP A 235 20.14 -3.88 21.43
CA ASP A 235 19.81 -5.12 22.15
C ASP A 235 18.41 -5.17 22.78
N ARG A 236 17.53 -4.22 22.42
CA ARG A 236 16.14 -4.20 22.85
C ARG A 236 15.24 -4.74 21.73
N PRO A 237 14.41 -5.74 22.00
CA PRO A 237 13.45 -6.25 21.04
C PRO A 237 12.51 -5.16 20.53
N TYR A 238 12.34 -5.10 19.22
CA TYR A 238 11.49 -4.16 18.51
C TYR A 238 10.55 -4.92 17.59
N PHE A 239 9.27 -4.55 17.63
CA PHE A 239 8.28 -5.11 16.72
C PHE A 239 7.86 -4.01 15.74
N PRO A 240 8.28 -4.09 14.46
CA PRO A 240 7.93 -3.12 13.44
C PRO A 240 6.46 -3.28 13.04
N ARG A 241 5.71 -2.19 13.20
CA ARG A 241 4.38 -1.96 12.65
C ARG A 241 4.58 -0.95 11.53
N VAL A 242 4.77 -1.50 10.35
CA VAL A 242 5.19 -0.79 9.15
C VAL A 242 3.97 -0.37 8.34
N ILE A 243 4.04 0.81 7.73
CA ILE A 243 3.13 1.23 6.67
C ILE A 243 3.93 1.80 5.51
N THR A 244 3.55 1.47 4.27
CA THR A 244 4.16 2.09 3.07
C THR A 244 3.81 3.57 3.00
N HIS A 245 4.78 4.46 2.82
CA HIS A 245 4.55 5.89 2.61
C HIS A 245 4.07 6.16 1.19
N TYR A 246 3.04 6.99 1.04
CA TYR A 246 2.45 7.35 -0.25
C TYR A 246 2.28 8.88 -0.39
N GLY A 247 3.12 9.65 0.32
CA GLY A 247 3.10 11.12 0.28
C GLY A 247 2.28 11.80 1.39
N GLU A 248 1.71 11.05 2.33
CA GLU A 248 0.93 11.63 3.42
C GLU A 248 1.79 12.18 4.56
N SER A 249 1.13 12.95 5.42
CA SER A 249 1.66 13.46 6.67
C SER A 249 2.18 12.32 7.57
N LEU A 250 3.49 12.28 7.80
CA LEU A 250 4.13 11.38 8.76
C LEU A 250 3.56 11.52 10.19
N PRO A 251 3.22 12.73 10.69
CA PRO A 251 2.50 12.90 11.95
C PRO A 251 1.16 12.13 12.02
N GLU A 252 0.38 12.12 10.93
CA GLU A 252 -0.88 11.38 10.90
C GLU A 252 -0.64 9.86 10.94
N LEU A 253 0.34 9.35 10.18
CA LEU A 253 0.71 7.93 10.23
C LEU A 253 1.20 7.51 11.63
N LYS A 254 1.99 8.37 12.31
CA LYS A 254 2.37 8.17 13.71
C LYS A 254 1.17 8.15 14.64
N LYS A 255 0.20 9.05 14.45
CA LYS A 255 -1.04 9.11 15.22
C LYS A 255 -1.85 7.84 15.07
N LEU A 256 -1.86 7.20 13.90
CA LEU A 256 -2.47 5.88 13.69
C LEU A 256 -1.74 4.75 14.43
N GLY A 257 -0.58 5.00 15.02
CA GLY A 257 0.14 4.03 15.85
C GLY A 257 1.22 3.22 15.12
N PHE A 258 1.50 3.54 13.87
CA PHE A 258 2.66 3.00 13.17
C PHE A 258 3.95 3.53 13.80
N ASN A 259 4.95 2.66 13.93
CA ASN A 259 6.26 3.00 14.50
C ASN A 259 7.38 2.91 13.46
N THR A 260 7.11 2.35 12.29
CA THR A 260 8.03 2.20 11.18
C THR A 260 7.35 2.65 9.88
N ILE A 261 8.08 3.35 9.02
CA ILE A 261 7.62 3.77 7.69
C ILE A 261 8.46 3.04 6.65
N ALA A 262 7.80 2.44 5.67
CA ALA A 262 8.48 1.90 4.51
C ALA A 262 8.41 2.87 3.34
N PHE A 263 9.53 3.12 2.68
CA PHE A 263 9.59 3.90 1.44
C PHE A 263 9.94 2.98 0.26
N GLU A 264 9.27 3.18 -0.87
CA GLU A 264 9.55 2.43 -2.12
C GLU A 264 10.78 2.98 -2.86
N SER A 265 11.19 4.21 -2.53
CA SER A 265 12.41 4.85 -2.98
C SER A 265 13.23 5.35 -1.79
N THR A 266 14.51 5.62 -2.01
CA THR A 266 15.36 6.26 -1.00
C THR A 266 14.74 7.60 -0.56
N PRO A 267 14.42 7.81 0.74
CA PRO A 267 13.72 9.01 1.20
C PRO A 267 14.63 10.25 1.17
N THR A 268 14.05 11.41 0.93
CA THR A 268 14.75 12.70 0.98
C THR A 268 15.20 13.05 2.40
N GLU A 269 16.14 13.98 2.54
CA GLU A 269 16.64 14.44 3.85
C GLU A 269 15.51 14.96 4.73
N GLU A 270 14.58 15.74 4.19
CA GLU A 270 13.45 16.29 4.94
C GLU A 270 12.54 15.20 5.53
N LEU A 271 12.31 14.13 4.76
CA LEU A 271 11.51 12.98 5.22
C LEU A 271 12.26 12.18 6.28
N ARG A 272 13.58 12.02 6.16
CA ARG A 272 14.40 11.34 7.18
C ARG A 272 14.42 12.11 8.48
N ASP A 273 14.64 13.42 8.42
CA ASP A 273 14.66 14.30 9.58
C ASP A 273 13.30 14.35 10.28
N GLU A 274 12.20 14.43 9.51
CA GLU A 274 10.86 14.39 10.08
C GLU A 274 10.57 13.04 10.74
N CYS A 275 10.99 11.92 10.14
CA CYS A 275 10.92 10.60 10.78
C CYS A 275 11.71 10.58 12.10
N GLY A 276 12.95 11.08 12.11
CA GLY A 276 13.79 11.20 13.30
C GLY A 276 13.11 12.00 14.41
N ARG A 277 12.58 13.19 14.09
CA ARG A 277 11.84 14.06 15.01
C ARG A 277 10.59 13.40 15.60
N LEU A 278 9.91 12.54 14.84
CA LEU A 278 8.71 11.82 15.26
C LEU A 278 9.02 10.46 15.95
N GLY A 279 10.29 10.08 16.03
CA GLY A 279 10.72 8.76 16.51
C GLY A 279 10.12 7.63 15.66
N LEU A 280 9.96 7.86 14.36
CA LEU A 280 9.60 6.84 13.38
C LEU A 280 10.88 6.22 12.84
N GLN A 281 10.88 4.90 12.72
CA GLN A 281 11.98 4.16 12.12
C GLN A 281 11.73 3.94 10.62
N LEU A 282 12.77 3.65 9.84
CA LEU A 282 12.65 3.55 8.38
C LEU A 282 13.00 2.15 7.85
N ILE A 283 12.30 1.72 6.81
CA ILE A 283 12.72 0.65 5.90
C ILE A 283 12.70 1.25 4.50
N CYS A 284 13.80 1.23 3.76
CA CYS A 284 13.85 1.82 2.42
C CYS A 284 14.97 1.20 1.59
N PRO A 285 14.96 1.39 0.26
CA PRO A 285 16.14 1.14 -0.56
C PRO A 285 17.36 1.90 -0.04
N PRO A 286 18.58 1.36 -0.24
CA PRO A 286 19.80 2.03 0.18
C PRO A 286 20.06 3.32 -0.63
N PRO A 287 20.71 4.34 -0.04
CA PRO A 287 21.28 5.44 -0.80
C PRO A 287 22.48 4.99 -1.65
N PRO A 288 23.04 5.88 -2.49
CA PRO A 288 24.36 5.67 -3.07
C PRO A 288 25.37 5.26 -1.98
N THR A 289 26.18 4.24 -2.26
CA THR A 289 27.02 3.59 -1.25
C THR A 289 28.04 4.53 -0.62
N GLU A 290 28.46 5.58 -1.32
CA GLU A 290 29.39 6.60 -0.82
C GLU A 290 28.87 7.26 0.47
N GLU A 291 27.54 7.42 0.59
CA GLU A 291 26.91 7.99 1.78
C GLU A 291 27.03 7.08 3.01
N LEU A 292 27.29 5.79 2.86
CA LEU A 292 27.33 4.82 3.96
C LEU A 292 28.74 4.52 4.49
N THR A 293 29.77 4.94 3.75
CA THR A 293 31.17 4.55 4.01
C THR A 293 31.80 5.21 5.24
N SER A 294 31.36 6.41 5.62
CA SER A 294 31.96 7.19 6.71
C SER A 294 30.96 7.51 7.82
N PRO A 295 31.38 7.63 9.09
CA PRO A 295 30.48 8.01 10.18
C PRO A 295 29.71 9.32 9.97
N ALA A 296 30.34 10.31 9.33
CA ALA A 296 29.72 11.62 9.09
C ALA A 296 28.59 11.52 8.05
N THR A 297 28.83 10.81 6.96
CA THR A 297 27.85 10.64 5.87
C THR A 297 26.77 9.62 6.24
N ALA A 298 27.07 8.64 7.09
CA ALA A 298 26.14 7.61 7.51
C ALA A 298 25.23 8.06 8.67
N ALA A 299 25.62 9.06 9.45
CA ALA A 299 24.84 9.54 10.61
C ALA A 299 23.36 9.89 10.29
N PRO A 300 23.02 10.55 9.15
CA PRO A 300 21.63 10.82 8.77
C PRO A 300 20.77 9.55 8.55
N TRP A 301 21.44 8.42 8.32
CA TRP A 301 20.81 7.12 8.05
C TRP A 301 20.65 6.27 9.31
N ASP A 302 21.02 6.77 10.49
CA ASP A 302 20.87 6.03 11.74
C ASP A 302 19.41 5.65 12.03
N GLY A 303 18.43 6.40 11.51
CA GLY A 303 16.99 6.12 11.55
C GLY A 303 16.53 4.80 10.89
N VAL A 304 17.35 4.26 9.97
CA VAL A 304 17.00 3.09 9.15
C VAL A 304 17.15 1.80 9.95
N LEU A 305 16.15 0.92 9.88
CA LEU A 305 16.18 -0.42 10.47
C LEU A 305 16.77 -1.47 9.54
N ALA A 306 16.48 -1.36 8.26
CA ALA A 306 16.93 -2.30 7.26
C ALA A 306 16.87 -1.69 5.86
N TRP A 307 17.80 -2.12 5.00
CA TRP A 307 17.79 -1.79 3.58
C TRP A 307 16.89 -2.78 2.83
N LEU A 308 16.00 -2.25 1.99
CA LEU A 308 15.15 -3.04 1.12
C LEU A 308 15.85 -3.24 -0.23
N LEU A 309 16.03 -4.48 -0.66
CA LEU A 309 16.54 -4.76 -2.00
C LEU A 309 15.53 -4.34 -3.08
N PRO A 310 15.99 -3.82 -4.22
CA PRO A 310 15.11 -3.33 -5.28
C PRO A 310 14.35 -4.48 -5.97
N ASP A 311 13.13 -4.18 -6.40
CA ASP A 311 12.33 -5.06 -7.26
C ASP A 311 12.84 -5.05 -8.72
N PRO A 312 12.66 -6.15 -9.49
CA PRO A 312 12.01 -7.40 -9.10
C PRO A 312 12.92 -8.33 -8.30
N VAL A 313 12.33 -9.04 -7.32
CA VAL A 313 12.99 -10.04 -6.47
C VAL A 313 12.43 -11.44 -6.83
N ASP A 314 12.62 -11.84 -8.10
CA ASP A 314 12.17 -13.13 -8.65
C ASP A 314 13.35 -14.12 -8.79
N GLU A 315 13.11 -15.34 -9.28
CA GLU A 315 14.21 -16.31 -9.43
C GLU A 315 15.30 -15.86 -10.42
N HIS A 316 14.93 -15.09 -11.45
CA HIS A 316 15.85 -14.67 -12.51
C HIS A 316 16.75 -13.50 -12.07
N SER A 317 16.33 -12.70 -11.08
CA SER A 317 17.09 -11.56 -10.57
C SER A 317 18.05 -11.90 -9.44
N LEU A 318 18.10 -13.16 -8.97
CA LEU A 318 18.90 -13.60 -7.82
C LEU A 318 20.38 -13.20 -7.94
N ASP A 319 21.05 -13.52 -9.06
CA ASP A 319 22.48 -13.26 -9.24
C ASP A 319 22.80 -11.75 -9.28
N ALA A 320 21.97 -10.97 -9.99
CA ALA A 320 22.14 -9.53 -10.10
C ALA A 320 21.96 -8.84 -8.74
N THR A 321 20.93 -9.24 -8.00
CA THR A 321 20.63 -8.68 -6.67
C THR A 321 21.63 -9.14 -5.62
N ALA A 322 22.25 -10.32 -5.79
CA ALA A 322 23.32 -10.79 -4.92
C ALA A 322 24.54 -9.87 -4.93
N ALA A 323 24.94 -9.39 -6.11
CA ALA A 323 26.03 -8.42 -6.25
C ALA A 323 25.71 -7.08 -5.56
N VAL A 324 24.45 -6.62 -5.66
CA VAL A 324 23.99 -5.40 -4.98
C VAL A 324 24.06 -5.56 -3.46
N ALA A 325 23.56 -6.68 -2.92
CA ALA A 325 23.58 -6.95 -1.48
C ALA A 325 25.02 -7.03 -0.94
N GLU A 326 25.93 -7.68 -1.67
CA GLU A 326 27.34 -7.78 -1.28
C GLU A 326 28.04 -6.41 -1.29
N THR A 327 27.83 -5.62 -2.34
CA THR A 327 28.35 -4.25 -2.44
C THR A 327 27.86 -3.39 -1.28
N LEU A 328 26.57 -3.50 -0.93
CA LEU A 328 25.98 -2.77 0.20
C LEU A 328 26.65 -3.16 1.52
N ARG A 329 26.83 -4.46 1.79
CA ARG A 329 27.49 -4.95 3.02
C ARG A 329 28.94 -4.51 3.12
N GLN A 330 29.65 -4.39 2.00
CA GLN A 330 31.04 -3.91 1.97
C GLN A 330 31.16 -2.41 2.27
N ASN A 331 30.12 -1.62 1.96
CA ASN A 331 30.14 -0.17 2.13
C ASN A 331 29.44 0.31 3.41
N ASP A 332 28.38 -0.37 3.87
CA ASP A 332 27.69 -0.07 5.13
C ASP A 332 28.38 -0.74 6.34
N THR A 333 29.67 -0.48 6.53
CA THR A 333 30.40 -1.00 7.69
C THR A 333 30.14 -0.19 8.97
N VAL A 334 29.59 1.02 8.83
CA VAL A 334 29.36 1.95 9.94
C VAL A 334 28.05 1.63 10.66
N LEU A 335 26.93 1.54 9.92
CA LEU A 335 25.62 1.27 10.52
C LEU A 335 25.30 -0.22 10.53
N ASN A 336 25.88 -0.97 9.59
CA ASN A 336 25.77 -2.42 9.44
C ASN A 336 24.30 -2.86 9.46
N ARG A 337 23.46 -2.22 8.65
CA ARG A 337 22.01 -2.47 8.67
C ARG A 337 21.68 -3.81 8.01
N PRO A 338 20.71 -4.55 8.57
CA PRO A 338 20.15 -5.72 7.92
C PRO A 338 19.63 -5.44 6.52
N VAL A 339 19.72 -6.44 5.64
CA VAL A 339 19.15 -6.41 4.28
C VAL A 339 17.87 -7.24 4.24
N LEU A 340 16.79 -6.66 3.71
CA LEU A 340 15.51 -7.32 3.48
C LEU A 340 15.29 -7.56 1.99
N ALA A 341 14.78 -8.74 1.65
CA ALA A 341 14.25 -9.05 0.32
C ALA A 341 12.73 -9.21 0.40
N ARG A 342 12.00 -8.82 -0.64
CA ARG A 342 10.55 -9.02 -0.76
C ARG A 342 10.22 -9.95 -1.93
N PRO A 343 10.62 -11.24 -1.85
CA PRO A 343 10.48 -12.16 -2.97
C PRO A 343 9.05 -12.65 -3.16
N THR A 344 8.66 -12.85 -4.42
CA THR A 344 7.40 -13.53 -4.77
C THR A 344 7.52 -15.05 -4.76
N GLU A 345 8.72 -15.57 -5.03
CA GLU A 345 9.06 -17.01 -5.13
C GLU A 345 10.50 -17.32 -4.64
N ALA A 346 10.99 -18.54 -4.83
CA ALA A 346 12.38 -18.95 -4.51
C ALA A 346 12.87 -18.59 -3.08
N TRP A 347 11.98 -18.66 -2.08
CA TRP A 347 12.26 -18.22 -0.69
C TRP A 347 13.53 -18.82 -0.07
N GLY A 348 13.88 -20.06 -0.42
CA GLY A 348 15.11 -20.70 0.05
C GLY A 348 16.39 -20.02 -0.44
N ALA A 349 16.43 -19.55 -1.69
CA ALA A 349 17.55 -18.82 -2.24
C ALA A 349 17.62 -17.41 -1.64
N TRP A 350 16.50 -16.68 -1.66
CA TRP A 350 16.42 -15.33 -1.12
C TRP A 350 16.74 -15.24 0.37
N SER A 351 16.29 -16.21 1.16
CA SER A 351 16.59 -16.24 2.60
C SER A 351 18.06 -16.58 2.90
N ARG A 352 18.85 -17.09 1.94
CA ARG A 352 20.31 -17.20 2.11
C ARG A 352 21.02 -15.89 1.80
N LEU A 353 20.48 -15.11 0.85
CA LEU A 353 21.05 -13.83 0.43
C LEU A 353 20.75 -12.68 1.40
N ALA A 354 19.48 -12.53 1.80
CA ALA A 354 19.02 -11.48 2.69
C ALA A 354 19.06 -11.90 4.17
N ASP A 355 19.03 -10.92 5.08
CA ASP A 355 18.98 -11.15 6.52
C ASP A 355 17.56 -11.53 6.96
N GLY A 356 16.53 -10.99 6.30
CA GLY A 356 15.14 -11.35 6.47
C GLY A 356 14.32 -11.22 5.19
N LEU A 357 13.14 -11.83 5.18
CA LEU A 357 12.20 -11.76 4.06
C LEU A 357 10.95 -10.99 4.44
N VAL A 358 10.43 -10.22 3.49
CA VAL A 358 9.09 -9.64 3.53
C VAL A 358 8.20 -10.52 2.67
N VAL A 359 7.19 -11.12 3.28
CA VAL A 359 6.28 -12.07 2.64
C VAL A 359 4.97 -11.36 2.37
N ASP A 360 4.70 -11.08 1.10
CA ASP A 360 3.41 -10.55 0.69
C ASP A 360 2.30 -11.58 0.87
N ALA A 361 1.22 -11.17 1.51
CA ALA A 361 -0.03 -11.90 1.42
C ALA A 361 -0.39 -12.04 -0.07
N PRO A 362 -0.74 -13.25 -0.55
CA PRO A 362 -1.16 -13.43 -1.93
C PRO A 362 -2.41 -12.60 -2.16
N TRP A 363 -2.58 -12.08 -3.37
CA TRP A 363 -3.89 -11.61 -3.74
C TRP A 363 -4.77 -12.85 -3.93
N ALA A 364 -5.95 -12.84 -3.34
CA ALA A 364 -6.92 -13.92 -3.46
C ALA A 364 -8.32 -13.30 -3.46
N PRO A 365 -9.34 -14.06 -3.90
CA PRO A 365 -10.72 -13.63 -3.68
C PRO A 365 -10.92 -13.28 -2.21
N PRO A 366 -11.63 -12.18 -1.85
CA PRO A 366 -11.70 -11.71 -0.47
C PRO A 366 -12.09 -12.78 0.54
N ALA A 367 -12.99 -13.70 0.17
CA ALA A 367 -13.42 -14.83 1.00
C ALA A 367 -12.31 -15.86 1.33
N ARG A 368 -11.17 -15.82 0.62
CA ARG A 368 -10.03 -16.71 0.77
C ARG A 368 -8.75 -15.99 1.18
N MET A 369 -8.79 -14.66 1.36
CA MET A 369 -7.58 -13.87 1.60
C MET A 369 -6.85 -14.29 2.89
N LEU A 370 -7.59 -14.54 3.96
CA LEU A 370 -7.01 -14.96 5.24
C LEU A 370 -6.30 -16.32 5.14
N ASP A 371 -6.93 -17.29 4.46
CA ASP A 371 -6.32 -18.60 4.19
C ASP A 371 -5.12 -18.48 3.24
N GLY A 372 -5.21 -17.63 2.24
CA GLY A 372 -4.11 -17.27 1.34
C GLY A 372 -2.92 -16.70 2.10
N CYS A 373 -3.16 -15.73 2.99
CA CYS A 373 -2.13 -15.14 3.83
C CYS A 373 -1.45 -16.20 4.72
N LYS A 374 -2.25 -17.01 5.44
CA LYS A 374 -1.75 -18.10 6.28
C LYS A 374 -0.91 -19.09 5.48
N SER A 375 -1.42 -19.56 4.34
CA SER A 375 -0.76 -20.56 3.50
C SER A 375 0.56 -20.05 2.91
N ARG A 376 0.57 -18.85 2.33
CA ARG A 376 1.79 -18.20 1.79
C ARG A 376 2.84 -17.99 2.89
N PHE A 377 2.42 -17.49 4.06
CA PHE A 377 3.35 -17.27 5.17
C PHE A 377 3.95 -18.58 5.69
N MET A 378 3.13 -19.64 5.82
CA MET A 378 3.60 -20.96 6.20
C MET A 378 4.52 -21.58 5.15
N ALA A 379 4.24 -21.38 3.86
CA ALA A 379 5.09 -21.83 2.77
C ALA A 379 6.45 -21.12 2.80
N ALA A 380 6.46 -19.79 2.92
CA ALA A 380 7.70 -19.01 3.07
C ALA A 380 8.53 -19.50 4.27
N ARG A 381 7.89 -19.75 5.42
CA ARG A 381 8.56 -20.29 6.61
C ARG A 381 9.12 -21.71 6.42
N ARG A 382 8.45 -22.54 5.63
CA ARG A 382 8.88 -23.92 5.35
C ARG A 382 10.08 -23.96 4.40
N PHE A 383 10.07 -23.14 3.36
CA PHE A 383 11.06 -23.18 2.29
C PHE A 383 12.23 -22.21 2.47
N ALA A 384 12.09 -21.18 3.29
CA ALA A 384 13.22 -20.35 3.71
C ALA A 384 14.20 -21.16 4.59
N ARG A 385 15.43 -20.63 4.78
CA ARG A 385 16.40 -21.22 5.71
C ARG A 385 15.77 -21.35 7.10
N PRO A 386 16.01 -22.45 7.84
CA PRO A 386 15.50 -22.60 9.20
C PRO A 386 15.87 -21.39 10.06
N GLY A 387 14.87 -20.79 10.69
CA GLY A 387 15.03 -19.60 11.53
C GLY A 387 15.13 -18.27 10.78
N ALA A 388 14.93 -18.23 9.46
CA ALA A 388 14.82 -16.99 8.71
C ALA A 388 13.74 -16.07 9.32
N PRO A 389 14.07 -14.80 9.65
CA PRO A 389 13.08 -13.85 10.11
C PRO A 389 12.19 -13.41 8.95
N LEU A 390 10.88 -13.45 9.17
CA LEU A 390 9.86 -13.09 8.18
C LEU A 390 9.02 -11.92 8.69
N LEU A 391 8.81 -10.91 7.85
CA LEU A 391 7.81 -9.87 8.03
C LEU A 391 6.60 -10.20 7.16
N ALA A 392 5.39 -10.00 7.66
CA ALA A 392 4.18 -10.21 6.88
C ALA A 392 3.71 -8.89 6.27
N ALA A 393 3.67 -8.82 4.94
CA ALA A 393 3.13 -7.69 4.19
C ALA A 393 1.66 -7.95 3.83
N ILE A 394 0.77 -7.05 4.26
CA ILE A 394 -0.68 -7.23 4.21
C ILE A 394 -1.29 -6.04 3.47
N PRO A 395 -1.96 -6.28 2.33
CA PRO A 395 -2.52 -5.20 1.53
C PRO A 395 -3.74 -4.57 2.20
N LEU A 396 -3.71 -3.25 2.32
CA LEU A 396 -4.82 -2.41 2.75
C LEU A 396 -5.75 -2.01 1.61
N THR A 397 -5.21 -1.90 0.40
CA THR A 397 -5.95 -1.61 -0.83
C THR A 397 -6.32 -2.90 -1.54
N HIS A 398 -7.20 -2.82 -2.54
CA HIS A 398 -7.34 -3.89 -3.52
C HIS A 398 -6.24 -3.81 -4.59
N SER A 399 -6.04 -4.89 -5.35
CA SER A 399 -5.02 -4.98 -6.40
C SER A 399 -5.33 -4.05 -7.58
N ASP A 400 -4.29 -3.57 -8.28
CA ASP A 400 -4.46 -2.70 -9.45
C ASP A 400 -5.23 -3.37 -10.59
N ALA A 401 -5.05 -4.68 -10.77
CA ALA A 401 -5.79 -5.46 -11.76
C ALA A 401 -7.29 -5.46 -11.46
N TYR A 402 -7.65 -5.75 -10.20
CA TYR A 402 -9.03 -5.67 -9.74
C TYR A 402 -9.61 -4.27 -9.87
N LEU A 403 -8.92 -3.25 -9.33
CA LEU A 403 -9.40 -1.86 -9.33
C LEU A 403 -9.66 -1.34 -10.76
N ARG A 404 -8.79 -1.70 -11.71
CA ARG A 404 -9.00 -1.41 -13.14
C ARG A 404 -10.25 -2.09 -13.68
N GLN A 405 -10.44 -3.37 -13.39
CA GLN A 405 -11.62 -4.11 -13.86
C GLN A 405 -12.91 -3.56 -13.23
N VAL A 406 -13.00 -3.45 -11.91
CA VAL A 406 -14.23 -3.00 -11.25
C VAL A 406 -14.61 -1.58 -11.67
N THR A 407 -13.64 -0.66 -11.80
CA THR A 407 -13.90 0.71 -12.29
C THR A 407 -14.37 0.72 -13.74
N ALA A 408 -13.98 -0.27 -14.54
CA ALA A 408 -14.45 -0.43 -15.90
C ALA A 408 -15.93 -0.87 -15.99
N PHE A 409 -16.52 -1.40 -14.91
CA PHE A 409 -17.90 -1.86 -14.88
C PHE A 409 -18.81 -1.01 -13.99
N ALA A 410 -18.25 -0.43 -12.93
CA ALA A 410 -18.99 0.25 -11.89
C ALA A 410 -19.19 1.74 -12.20
N PRO A 411 -20.33 2.34 -11.78
CA PRO A 411 -20.49 3.79 -11.82
C PRO A 411 -19.43 4.52 -10.97
N ALA A 412 -19.05 5.73 -11.37
CA ALA A 412 -18.11 6.55 -10.61
C ALA A 412 -18.59 6.77 -9.16
N GLY A 413 -17.68 6.61 -8.19
CA GLY A 413 -17.97 6.80 -6.76
C GLY A 413 -18.60 5.59 -6.04
N THR A 414 -18.77 4.45 -6.72
CA THR A 414 -19.29 3.21 -6.10
C THR A 414 -18.19 2.21 -5.72
N VAL A 415 -16.98 2.38 -6.25
CA VAL A 415 -15.84 1.49 -6.02
C VAL A 415 -15.09 1.92 -4.77
N ASP A 416 -14.93 1.03 -3.80
CA ASP A 416 -13.98 1.23 -2.72
C ASP A 416 -12.58 0.78 -3.15
N THR A 417 -11.61 1.68 -3.00
CA THR A 417 -10.18 1.37 -3.19
C THR A 417 -9.65 0.49 -2.06
N TRP A 418 -10.24 0.63 -0.87
CA TRP A 418 -9.75 0.04 0.36
C TRP A 418 -10.47 -1.27 0.69
N ARG A 419 -9.70 -2.24 1.16
CA ARG A 419 -10.26 -3.47 1.74
C ARG A 419 -10.96 -3.19 3.06
N ALA A 420 -11.86 -4.08 3.46
CA ALA A 420 -12.53 -3.98 4.75
C ALA A 420 -11.49 -4.03 5.89
N PRO A 421 -11.48 -3.03 6.81
CA PRO A 421 -10.48 -3.00 7.88
C PRO A 421 -10.51 -4.22 8.81
N THR A 422 -11.69 -4.83 8.96
CA THR A 422 -11.87 -6.05 9.76
C THR A 422 -11.09 -7.24 9.20
N ASP A 423 -11.02 -7.39 7.88
CA ASP A 423 -10.28 -8.46 7.22
C ASP A 423 -8.77 -8.24 7.37
N VAL A 424 -8.30 -7.00 7.15
CA VAL A 424 -6.88 -6.62 7.35
C VAL A 424 -6.44 -6.83 8.80
N ILE A 425 -7.28 -6.51 9.78
CA ILE A 425 -7.01 -6.77 11.21
C ILE A 425 -6.87 -8.28 11.49
N ALA A 426 -7.78 -9.09 10.93
CA ALA A 426 -7.76 -10.54 11.11
C ALA A 426 -6.48 -11.16 10.51
N GLU A 427 -6.11 -10.76 9.29
CA GLU A 427 -4.87 -11.17 8.62
C GLU A 427 -3.62 -10.76 9.41
N ALA A 428 -3.55 -9.51 9.85
CA ALA A 428 -2.42 -9.00 10.63
C ALA A 428 -2.25 -9.73 11.95
N THR A 429 -3.36 -10.01 12.64
CA THR A 429 -3.36 -10.76 13.90
C THR A 429 -2.95 -12.21 13.66
N ALA A 430 -3.46 -12.86 12.61
CA ALA A 430 -3.08 -14.23 12.26
C ALA A 430 -1.57 -14.32 11.95
N ALA A 431 -1.06 -13.47 11.05
CA ALA A 431 0.36 -13.44 10.71
C ALA A 431 1.27 -13.18 11.92
N SER A 432 0.89 -12.24 12.81
CA SER A 432 1.63 -11.96 14.04
C SER A 432 1.74 -13.20 14.94
N THR A 433 0.64 -13.94 15.10
CA THR A 433 0.60 -15.13 15.96
C THR A 433 1.22 -16.38 15.30
N ASP A 434 1.35 -16.40 13.97
CA ASP A 434 2.02 -17.46 13.21
C ASP A 434 3.55 -17.31 13.11
N GLY A 435 4.08 -16.23 13.70
CA GLY A 435 5.52 -16.04 13.92
C GLY A 435 6.14 -14.93 13.08
N ALA A 436 5.34 -14.07 12.45
CA ALA A 436 5.86 -12.86 11.82
C ALA A 436 6.61 -12.00 12.85
N ARG A 437 7.77 -11.50 12.46
CA ARG A 437 8.64 -10.60 13.25
C ARG A 437 8.34 -9.13 13.01
N GLY A 438 7.31 -8.85 12.24
CA GLY A 438 6.79 -7.53 11.91
C GLY A 438 5.55 -7.65 11.04
N VAL A 439 4.69 -6.65 11.12
CA VAL A 439 3.54 -6.49 10.22
C VAL A 439 3.76 -5.25 9.38
N TRP A 440 3.65 -5.40 8.07
CA TRP A 440 3.75 -4.32 7.11
C TRP A 440 2.43 -4.15 6.37
N ILE A 441 1.74 -3.04 6.63
CA ILE A 441 0.54 -2.66 5.91
C ILE A 441 0.94 -2.00 4.58
N THR A 442 0.74 -2.73 3.48
CA THR A 442 1.04 -2.27 2.12
C THR A 442 -0.19 -1.62 1.51
N ARG A 443 0.04 -0.75 0.51
CA ARG A 443 -1.02 -0.01 -0.18
C ARG A 443 -0.48 0.56 -1.48
N ASN A 444 -1.38 0.82 -2.43
CA ASN A 444 -1.08 1.43 -3.73
C ASN A 444 -1.73 2.82 -3.92
N ALA A 445 -2.34 3.37 -2.85
CA ALA A 445 -3.05 4.64 -2.88
C ALA A 445 -2.79 5.45 -1.61
N ALA A 446 -2.83 6.77 -1.78
CA ALA A 446 -2.72 7.71 -0.66
C ALA A 446 -4.07 7.93 0.04
N PHE A 447 -4.05 8.27 1.33
CA PHE A 447 -5.24 8.81 2.00
C PHE A 447 -5.55 10.21 1.44
N THR A 448 -6.70 10.35 0.82
CA THR A 448 -7.20 11.59 0.20
C THR A 448 -7.97 12.49 1.16
N GLY A 449 -8.42 11.94 2.30
CA GLY A 449 -9.33 12.58 3.25
C GLY A 449 -10.82 12.35 2.93
N ALA A 450 -11.14 11.43 2.02
CA ALA A 450 -12.51 11.04 1.72
C ALA A 450 -13.15 10.29 2.91
N GLU A 451 -14.48 10.20 2.98
CA GLU A 451 -15.18 9.48 4.06
C GLU A 451 -14.74 8.01 4.16
N GLY A 452 -14.48 7.37 3.01
CA GLY A 452 -13.94 6.01 2.94
C GLY A 452 -12.55 5.86 3.60
N ASP A 453 -11.74 6.92 3.61
CA ASP A 453 -10.40 6.91 4.21
C ASP A 453 -10.49 6.94 5.74
N GLU A 454 -11.48 7.63 6.30
CA GLU A 454 -11.62 7.75 7.75
C GLU A 454 -11.92 6.39 8.40
N ARG A 455 -12.84 5.62 7.80
CA ARG A 455 -13.15 4.25 8.23
C ARG A 455 -11.89 3.38 8.31
N VAL A 456 -11.06 3.45 7.29
CA VAL A 456 -9.84 2.65 7.16
C VAL A 456 -8.75 3.12 8.11
N ARG A 457 -8.54 4.43 8.23
CA ARG A 457 -7.64 5.06 9.21
C ARG A 457 -7.96 4.62 10.63
N GLN A 458 -9.24 4.67 11.02
CA GLN A 458 -9.67 4.26 12.36
C GLN A 458 -9.45 2.76 12.59
N GLY A 459 -9.75 1.93 11.58
CA GLY A 459 -9.45 0.51 11.62
C GLY A 459 -7.95 0.22 11.80
N MET A 460 -7.06 0.94 11.11
CA MET A 460 -5.61 0.82 11.29
C MET A 460 -5.14 1.32 12.65
N ALA A 461 -5.77 2.36 13.19
CA ALA A 461 -5.52 2.81 14.56
C ALA A 461 -5.90 1.73 15.59
N LEU A 462 -7.04 1.07 15.39
CA LEU A 462 -7.48 -0.03 16.24
C LEU A 462 -6.55 -1.25 16.12
N LEU A 463 -6.12 -1.60 14.91
CA LEU A 463 -5.10 -2.64 14.66
C LEU A 463 -3.83 -2.36 15.47
N ASN A 464 -3.31 -1.13 15.40
CA ASN A 464 -2.08 -0.79 16.09
C ASN A 464 -2.26 -0.78 17.63
N LEU A 465 -3.46 -0.53 18.16
CA LEU A 465 -3.75 -0.74 19.59
C LEU A 465 -3.73 -2.24 19.95
N ASN A 466 -4.32 -3.11 19.12
CA ASN A 466 -4.24 -4.57 19.29
C ASN A 466 -2.79 -5.05 19.30
N LEU A 467 -2.00 -4.65 18.29
CA LEU A 467 -0.59 -5.01 18.21
C LEU A 467 0.21 -4.42 19.38
N THR A 468 -0.16 -3.23 19.88
CA THR A 468 0.44 -2.67 21.09
C THR A 468 0.19 -3.57 22.29
N LEU A 469 -1.01 -4.11 22.48
CA LEU A 469 -1.26 -5.00 23.62
C LEU A 469 -0.54 -6.36 23.48
N LEU A 470 -0.43 -6.90 22.27
CA LEU A 470 0.27 -8.18 22.00
C LEU A 470 1.79 -8.07 22.01
N GLU A 471 2.31 -6.86 21.82
CA GLU A 471 3.74 -6.54 21.65
C GLU A 471 4.69 -7.29 22.60
N PRO A 472 4.41 -7.46 23.92
CA PRO A 472 5.32 -8.19 24.80
C PRO A 472 5.53 -9.66 24.41
N TRP A 473 4.50 -10.33 23.89
CA TRP A 473 4.60 -11.72 23.42
C TRP A 473 5.12 -11.82 22.00
N LEU A 474 4.88 -10.80 21.16
CA LEU A 474 5.42 -10.76 19.81
C LEU A 474 6.94 -10.52 19.80
N ARG A 475 7.45 -9.78 20.78
CA ARG A 475 8.87 -9.46 20.95
C ARG A 475 9.66 -10.55 21.68
N ASP A 476 9.19 -10.95 22.85
CA ASP A 476 9.96 -11.83 23.76
C ASP A 476 9.33 -13.21 23.92
N GLY A 477 8.14 -13.41 23.36
CA GLY A 477 7.37 -14.63 23.50
C GLY A 477 7.70 -15.67 22.43
N ARG A 478 7.31 -16.91 22.71
CA ARG A 478 7.40 -18.03 21.78
C ARG A 478 6.01 -18.61 21.56
N ARG A 479 5.69 -18.96 20.32
CA ARG A 479 4.49 -19.72 19.99
C ARG A 479 4.65 -21.15 20.55
N ALA A 480 3.87 -21.51 21.55
CA ALA A 480 3.91 -22.83 22.18
C ALA A 480 3.09 -23.87 21.40
N GLY A 481 2.12 -23.43 20.61
CA GLY A 481 1.26 -24.30 19.81
C GLY A 481 -0.12 -23.70 19.61
N GLU A 482 -1.06 -24.56 19.25
CA GLU A 482 -2.46 -24.22 19.07
C GLU A 482 -3.31 -25.23 19.84
N ILE A 483 -4.37 -24.76 20.49
CA ILE A 483 -5.26 -25.58 21.32
C ILE A 483 -6.67 -25.44 20.77
N ALA A 484 -7.30 -26.57 20.44
CA ALA A 484 -8.71 -26.60 20.11
C ALA A 484 -9.57 -26.33 21.36
N ALA A 485 -10.63 -25.54 21.18
CA ALA A 485 -11.68 -25.42 22.18
C ALA A 485 -12.54 -26.69 22.19
N ARG A 486 -13.35 -26.86 23.23
CA ARG A 486 -14.35 -27.93 23.31
C ARG A 486 -15.44 -27.77 22.25
N GLU A 487 -15.77 -26.52 21.94
CA GLU A 487 -16.72 -26.16 20.90
C GLU A 487 -16.07 -26.39 19.52
N PRO A 488 -16.72 -27.13 18.59
CA PRO A 488 -16.18 -27.41 17.27
C PRO A 488 -15.85 -26.13 16.48
N GLY A 489 -14.75 -26.17 15.71
CA GLY A 489 -14.35 -25.06 14.85
C GLY A 489 -13.80 -23.85 15.59
N ARG A 490 -13.30 -24.03 16.82
CA ARG A 490 -12.62 -22.98 17.57
C ARG A 490 -11.27 -23.47 18.06
N SER A 491 -10.28 -22.61 17.96
CA SER A 491 -8.96 -22.83 18.52
C SER A 491 -8.37 -21.52 19.02
N ALA A 492 -7.30 -21.63 19.81
CA ALA A 492 -6.51 -20.49 20.23
C ALA A 492 -5.02 -20.80 20.04
N VAL A 493 -4.28 -19.83 19.51
CA VAL A 493 -2.82 -19.85 19.52
C VAL A 493 -2.35 -19.57 20.93
N VAL A 494 -1.42 -20.39 21.41
CA VAL A 494 -0.79 -20.21 22.72
C VAL A 494 0.57 -19.56 22.52
N MET A 495 0.74 -18.36 23.08
CA MET A 495 2.02 -17.69 23.20
C MET A 495 2.51 -17.78 24.65
N SER A 496 3.76 -18.18 24.83
CA SER A 496 4.40 -18.26 26.15
C SER A 496 5.48 -17.19 26.29
N ARG A 497 5.51 -16.50 27.44
CA ARG A 497 6.58 -15.56 27.83
C ARG A 497 6.87 -15.76 29.31
N GLY A 498 8.02 -16.34 29.65
CA GLY A 498 8.36 -16.70 31.03
C GLY A 498 7.29 -17.60 31.67
N ARG A 499 6.69 -17.14 32.79
CA ARG A 499 5.61 -17.85 33.52
C ARG A 499 4.20 -17.46 33.06
N THR A 500 4.08 -16.77 31.93
CA THR A 500 2.79 -16.35 31.35
C THR A 500 2.48 -17.16 30.10
N ARG A 501 1.20 -17.47 29.92
CA ARG A 501 0.64 -18.00 28.68
C ARG A 501 -0.51 -17.11 28.25
N LEU A 502 -0.44 -16.64 27.02
CA LEU A 502 -1.49 -15.88 26.37
C LEU A 502 -2.15 -16.78 25.33
N LEU A 503 -3.44 -17.01 25.47
CA LEU A 503 -4.28 -17.66 24.49
C LEU A 503 -4.94 -16.57 23.65
N ILE A 504 -4.69 -16.62 22.35
CA ILE A 504 -5.25 -15.69 21.37
C ILE A 504 -6.19 -16.52 20.48
N PRO A 505 -7.51 -16.31 20.56
CA PRO A 505 -8.47 -17.03 19.72
C PRO A 505 -8.09 -16.88 18.24
N ARG A 506 -8.14 -17.99 17.50
CA ARG A 506 -8.04 -17.95 16.05
C ARG A 506 -9.31 -17.31 15.51
N LEU A 507 -9.10 -16.22 14.78
CA LEU A 507 -10.08 -15.74 13.82
C LEU A 507 -9.91 -16.68 12.60
N ASP A 508 -10.66 -17.78 12.56
CA ASP A 508 -10.60 -18.72 11.43
C ASP A 508 -11.22 -18.09 10.18
N ASP A 509 -12.56 -17.98 10.17
CA ASP A 509 -13.34 -17.18 9.24
C ASP A 509 -14.41 -16.42 10.06
N PRO A 510 -14.40 -15.07 10.09
CA PRO A 510 -15.37 -14.30 10.86
C PRO A 510 -16.84 -14.57 10.47
N VAL A 511 -17.12 -15.25 9.35
CA VAL A 511 -18.46 -15.68 8.93
C VAL A 511 -19.04 -16.79 9.84
N THR A 512 -18.21 -17.67 10.40
CA THR A 512 -18.68 -18.85 11.16
C THR A 512 -18.67 -18.66 12.68
N GLN A 513 -18.20 -17.52 13.18
CA GLN A 513 -18.13 -17.29 14.62
C GLN A 513 -19.52 -17.07 15.24
N SER A 514 -19.97 -18.08 16.00
CA SER A 514 -21.04 -17.95 17.00
C SER A 514 -20.64 -16.92 18.06
N SER A 515 -21.59 -16.14 18.57
CA SER A 515 -21.39 -15.17 19.67
C SER A 515 -21.23 -15.82 21.05
N GLN A 516 -21.19 -17.15 21.13
CA GLN A 516 -21.08 -17.88 22.40
C GLN A 516 -19.62 -17.96 22.90
N GLY A 517 -19.41 -18.03 24.21
CA GLY A 517 -18.08 -18.27 24.80
C GLY A 517 -17.45 -19.61 24.40
N ALA A 518 -16.16 -19.80 24.71
CA ALA A 518 -15.39 -21.00 24.36
C ALA A 518 -14.65 -21.57 25.58
N THR A 519 -14.60 -22.90 25.68
CA THR A 519 -13.87 -23.61 26.73
C THR A 519 -12.56 -24.18 26.19
N TYR A 520 -11.43 -23.69 26.70
CA TYR A 520 -10.09 -24.15 26.33
C TYR A 520 -9.50 -25.10 27.39
N ILE A 521 -8.86 -26.18 26.95
CA ILE A 521 -8.15 -27.14 27.81
C ILE A 521 -6.65 -26.91 27.67
N VAL A 522 -6.03 -26.30 28.68
CA VAL A 522 -4.61 -25.90 28.64
C VAL A 522 -3.75 -26.88 29.43
N PRO A 523 -2.86 -27.64 28.77
CA PRO A 523 -2.00 -28.62 29.45
C PRO A 523 -0.86 -27.94 30.21
N GLY A 524 -0.38 -28.53 31.31
CA GLY A 524 0.85 -28.10 31.99
C GLY A 524 0.78 -26.71 32.66
N VAL A 525 -0.41 -26.27 33.09
CA VAL A 525 -0.58 -25.06 33.91
C VAL A 525 -0.27 -25.40 35.38
N ALA A 526 0.40 -24.51 36.12
CA ALA A 526 0.74 -24.73 37.53
C ALA A 526 -0.42 -24.43 38.50
N GLU A 527 -0.42 -25.07 39.67
CA GLU A 527 -1.56 -25.02 40.61
C GLU A 527 -1.89 -23.61 41.10
N ALA A 528 -0.87 -22.78 41.33
CA ALA A 528 -1.02 -21.40 41.76
C ALA A 528 -1.42 -20.42 40.62
N ALA A 529 -1.55 -20.89 39.38
CA ALA A 529 -1.86 -20.02 38.25
C ALA A 529 -3.28 -19.45 38.34
N LYS A 530 -3.42 -18.21 37.88
CA LYS A 530 -4.70 -17.52 37.73
C LYS A 530 -4.96 -17.24 36.26
N ALA A 531 -6.24 -17.26 35.87
CA ALA A 531 -6.68 -16.93 34.53
C ALA A 531 -7.40 -15.57 34.53
N TYR A 532 -7.23 -14.84 33.44
CA TYR A 532 -7.87 -13.56 33.19
C TYR A 532 -8.33 -13.50 31.74
N GLU A 533 -9.53 -12.99 31.52
CA GLU A 533 -10.03 -12.60 30.20
C GLU A 533 -9.77 -11.12 30.02
N PHE A 534 -9.31 -10.69 28.85
CA PHE A 534 -9.18 -9.27 28.55
C PHE A 534 -9.36 -8.94 27.08
N THR A 535 -9.79 -7.70 26.85
CA THR A 535 -9.95 -7.05 25.55
C THR A 535 -9.18 -5.74 25.54
N LEU A 536 -9.39 -4.90 24.53
CA LEU A 536 -8.81 -3.55 24.50
C LEU A 536 -9.34 -2.64 25.62
N VAL A 537 -10.50 -2.96 26.22
CA VAL A 537 -11.21 -2.05 27.12
C VAL A 537 -11.34 -2.54 28.56
N GLY A 538 -11.16 -3.84 28.79
CA GLY A 538 -11.37 -4.43 30.10
C GLY A 538 -10.54 -5.68 30.32
N MET A 539 -10.31 -6.01 31.60
CA MET A 539 -9.67 -7.24 32.05
C MET A 539 -10.40 -7.72 33.29
N ARG A 540 -10.81 -8.99 33.30
CA ARG A 540 -11.51 -9.61 34.42
C ARG A 540 -10.93 -10.98 34.76
N PRO A 541 -10.95 -11.39 36.04
CA PRO A 541 -10.53 -12.74 36.41
C PRO A 541 -11.49 -13.79 35.83
N LEU A 542 -10.94 -14.93 35.43
CA LEU A 542 -11.68 -16.12 35.01
C LEU A 542 -11.46 -17.26 36.00
N ALA A 543 -12.48 -18.11 36.14
CA ALA A 543 -12.35 -19.36 36.87
C ALA A 543 -11.45 -20.34 36.09
N LEU A 544 -10.47 -20.92 36.79
CA LEU A 544 -9.57 -21.93 36.26
C LEU A 544 -9.89 -23.27 36.92
N ASN A 545 -10.61 -24.14 36.22
CA ASN A 545 -11.04 -25.43 36.76
C ASN A 545 -10.08 -26.55 36.32
N ARG A 546 -9.53 -27.32 37.26
CA ARG A 546 -8.68 -28.47 36.93
C ARG A 546 -9.51 -29.73 36.82
N LEU A 547 -9.46 -30.37 35.65
CA LEU A 547 -10.11 -31.65 35.38
C LEU A 547 -9.07 -32.61 34.77
N ALA A 548 -9.44 -33.89 34.62
CA ALA A 548 -8.58 -34.86 33.93
C ALA A 548 -8.29 -34.34 32.50
N GLY A 549 -7.00 -34.19 32.16
CA GLY A 549 -6.55 -33.72 30.84
C GLY A 549 -6.01 -32.28 30.79
N GLY A 550 -6.18 -31.46 31.83
CA GLY A 550 -5.56 -30.12 31.88
C GLY A 550 -6.35 -29.09 32.68
N ALA A 551 -5.96 -27.82 32.57
CA ALA A 551 -6.69 -26.71 33.18
C ALA A 551 -7.72 -26.17 32.19
N HIS A 552 -8.99 -26.16 32.59
CA HIS A 552 -10.10 -25.69 31.79
C HIS A 552 -10.34 -24.21 32.08
N VAL A 553 -10.38 -23.40 31.03
CA VAL A 553 -10.75 -21.98 31.09
C VAL A 553 -11.94 -21.75 30.19
N ASN A 554 -13.00 -21.15 30.75
CA ASN A 554 -14.17 -20.74 30.01
C ASN A 554 -14.09 -19.23 29.72
N ALA A 555 -13.81 -18.88 28.47
CA ALA A 555 -13.85 -17.51 27.98
C ALA A 555 -15.30 -17.19 27.58
N GLY A 556 -15.89 -16.16 28.20
CA GLY A 556 -17.27 -15.76 27.92
C GLY A 556 -17.40 -14.96 26.62
N ASP A 557 -16.35 -14.23 26.27
CA ASP A 557 -16.27 -13.46 25.02
C ASP A 557 -15.40 -14.22 24.00
N PRO A 558 -15.95 -14.61 22.83
CA PRO A 558 -15.20 -15.34 21.82
C PRO A 558 -14.03 -14.56 21.21
N ALA A 559 -14.03 -13.22 21.29
CA ALA A 559 -12.97 -12.36 20.79
C ALA A 559 -11.92 -11.99 21.86
N ALA A 560 -12.17 -12.29 23.13
CA ALA A 560 -11.28 -11.92 24.21
C ALA A 560 -10.04 -12.83 24.30
N TRP A 561 -8.93 -12.24 24.71
CA TRP A 561 -7.70 -12.98 24.97
C TRP A 561 -7.69 -13.51 26.39
N VAL A 562 -7.06 -14.67 26.59
CA VAL A 562 -6.99 -15.31 27.90
C VAL A 562 -5.54 -15.35 28.37
N LEU A 563 -5.25 -14.62 29.45
CA LEU A 563 -3.97 -14.65 30.13
C LEU A 563 -4.01 -15.66 31.27
N ILE A 564 -3.09 -16.62 31.26
CA ILE A 564 -2.84 -17.55 32.37
C ILE A 564 -1.45 -17.25 32.92
N THR A 565 -1.36 -16.89 34.20
CA THR A 565 -0.09 -16.51 34.85
C THR A 565 -0.06 -16.91 36.31
N GLU A 566 1.12 -17.29 36.78
CA GLU A 566 1.41 -17.45 38.22
C GLU A 566 1.92 -16.15 38.86
N ASP A 567 2.34 -15.20 38.03
CA ASP A 567 2.86 -13.91 38.47
C ASP A 567 1.77 -12.84 38.42
N ALA A 568 1.42 -12.32 39.61
CA ALA A 568 0.46 -11.24 39.76
C ALA A 568 0.97 -9.90 39.18
N ARG A 569 2.29 -9.69 39.08
CA ARG A 569 2.86 -8.46 38.48
C ARG A 569 2.60 -8.43 36.98
N SER A 570 2.81 -9.55 36.30
CA SER A 570 2.47 -9.71 34.88
C SER A 570 0.99 -9.41 34.60
N ALA A 571 0.07 -9.89 35.44
CA ALA A 571 -1.36 -9.56 35.31
C ALA A 571 -1.63 -8.07 35.55
N ALA A 572 -0.97 -7.45 36.53
CA ALA A 572 -1.10 -6.03 36.82
C ALA A 572 -0.57 -5.14 35.69
N GLU A 573 0.55 -5.52 35.06
CA GLU A 573 1.14 -4.84 33.91
C GLU A 573 0.18 -4.85 32.71
N VAL A 574 -0.37 -6.02 32.38
CA VAL A 574 -1.38 -6.15 31.31
C VAL A 574 -2.60 -5.30 31.62
N GLY A 575 -3.12 -5.37 32.85
CA GLY A 575 -4.24 -4.53 33.27
C GLY A 575 -3.95 -3.03 33.17
N GLN A 576 -2.72 -2.59 33.47
CA GLN A 576 -2.31 -1.19 33.30
C GLN A 576 -2.25 -0.79 31.82
N ARG A 577 -1.76 -1.67 30.95
CA ARG A 577 -1.70 -1.43 29.50
C ARG A 577 -3.09 -1.37 28.87
N VAL A 578 -4.02 -2.23 29.31
CA VAL A 578 -5.43 -2.16 28.90
C VAL A 578 -6.05 -0.83 29.32
N ARG A 579 -5.84 -0.39 30.57
CA ARG A 579 -6.35 0.91 31.06
C ARG A 579 -5.77 2.11 30.30
N SER A 580 -4.55 2.03 29.78
CA SER A 580 -3.94 3.14 29.03
C SER A 580 -4.50 3.28 27.61
N VAL A 581 -5.07 2.22 27.04
CA VAL A 581 -5.63 2.24 25.68
C VAL A 581 -7.16 2.24 25.63
N SER A 582 -7.84 1.86 26.71
CA SER A 582 -9.29 1.57 26.73
C SER A 582 -10.17 2.68 26.16
N ARG A 583 -10.03 3.92 26.63
CA ARG A 583 -10.83 5.06 26.14
C ARG A 583 -10.63 5.33 24.65
N ARG A 584 -9.39 5.18 24.17
CA ARG A 584 -9.09 5.38 22.76
C ARG A 584 -9.66 4.24 21.91
N ALA A 585 -9.56 3.01 22.39
CA ALA A 585 -10.11 1.84 21.70
C ALA A 585 -11.63 1.92 21.59
N GLU A 586 -12.32 2.33 22.65
CA GLU A 586 -13.76 2.53 22.69
C GLU A 586 -14.21 3.61 21.69
N ALA A 587 -13.63 4.81 21.73
CA ALA A 587 -13.94 5.86 20.79
C ALA A 587 -13.69 5.47 19.31
N LEU A 588 -12.59 4.76 19.04
CA LEU A 588 -12.29 4.23 17.70
C LEU A 588 -13.33 3.21 17.26
N GLN A 589 -13.68 2.24 18.11
CA GLN A 589 -14.63 1.18 17.78
C GLN A 589 -16.03 1.75 17.50
N GLN A 590 -16.47 2.73 18.29
CA GLN A 590 -17.70 3.45 18.02
C GLN A 590 -17.69 4.15 16.67
N SER A 591 -16.61 4.87 16.35
CA SER A 591 -16.53 5.62 15.10
C SER A 591 -16.49 4.68 13.89
N ILE A 592 -15.78 3.55 14.00
CA ILE A 592 -15.80 2.47 12.99
C ILE A 592 -17.22 1.93 12.82
N ALA A 593 -17.94 1.62 13.90
CA ALA A 593 -19.31 1.09 13.81
C ALA A 593 -20.26 2.06 13.09
N VAL A 594 -20.15 3.36 13.37
CA VAL A 594 -20.93 4.41 12.69
C VAL A 594 -20.55 4.51 11.21
N ALA A 595 -19.25 4.50 10.89
CA ALA A 595 -18.77 4.58 9.51
C ALA A 595 -19.18 3.36 8.68
N GLU A 596 -19.08 2.14 9.24
CA GLU A 596 -19.54 0.91 8.60
C GLU A 596 -21.05 0.91 8.37
N LEU A 597 -21.85 1.41 9.33
CA LEU A 597 -23.29 1.52 9.15
C LEU A 597 -23.62 2.47 8.00
N ARG A 598 -23.01 3.66 7.95
CA ARG A 598 -23.24 4.64 6.87
C ARG A 598 -22.85 4.07 5.51
N HIS A 599 -21.70 3.40 5.44
CA HIS A 599 -21.24 2.76 4.22
C HIS A 599 -22.24 1.68 3.76
N ALA A 600 -22.68 0.80 4.66
CA ALA A 600 -23.67 -0.22 4.33
C ALA A 600 -25.02 0.40 3.92
N GLU A 601 -25.46 1.48 4.57
CA GLU A 601 -26.67 2.21 4.19
C GLU A 601 -26.55 2.87 2.81
N ALA A 602 -25.40 3.43 2.47
CA ALA A 602 -25.17 4.08 1.18
C ALA A 602 -25.27 3.09 0.01
N HIS A 603 -24.79 1.86 0.20
CA HIS A 603 -24.67 0.91 -0.91
C HIS A 603 -25.67 -0.26 -0.90
N LEU A 604 -26.16 -0.69 0.26
CA LEU A 604 -27.03 -1.87 0.37
C LEU A 604 -28.50 -1.53 0.65
N SER A 605 -28.82 -0.29 1.05
CA SER A 605 -30.22 0.12 1.28
C SER A 605 -31.17 -0.15 0.09
N PRO A 606 -30.78 0.04 -1.18
CA PRO A 606 -31.68 -0.27 -2.29
C PRO A 606 -32.12 -1.74 -2.34
N LEU A 607 -31.25 -2.69 -1.94
CA LEU A 607 -31.62 -4.11 -1.83
C LEU A 607 -32.66 -4.33 -0.73
N VAL A 608 -32.47 -3.67 0.41
CA VAL A 608 -33.39 -3.74 1.55
C VAL A 608 -34.76 -3.18 1.16
N LEU A 609 -34.78 -2.05 0.44
CA LEU A 609 -36.02 -1.42 -0.05
C LEU A 609 -36.76 -2.34 -1.04
N ALA A 610 -36.03 -2.97 -1.97
CA ALA A 610 -36.61 -3.92 -2.93
C ALA A 610 -37.19 -5.17 -2.25
N ALA A 611 -36.52 -5.70 -1.21
CA ALA A 611 -36.98 -6.86 -0.44
C ALA A 611 -38.11 -6.53 0.56
N GLY A 612 -38.31 -5.25 0.89
CA GLY A 612 -39.33 -4.77 1.82
C GLY A 612 -38.89 -4.73 3.28
N SER A 613 -39.66 -4.01 4.11
CA SER A 613 -39.32 -3.68 5.51
C SER A 613 -39.33 -4.87 6.48
N ARG A 614 -39.89 -6.01 6.07
CA ARG A 614 -39.89 -7.27 6.84
C ARG A 614 -38.80 -8.26 6.40
N SER A 615 -37.89 -7.84 5.51
CA SER A 615 -36.81 -8.68 5.03
C SER A 615 -35.76 -8.96 6.12
N PRO A 616 -35.02 -10.09 6.05
CA PRO A 616 -33.88 -10.35 6.93
C PRO A 616 -32.83 -9.24 6.87
N ASP A 617 -32.61 -8.66 5.69
CA ASP A 617 -31.65 -7.57 5.48
C ASP A 617 -32.08 -6.29 6.22
N ALA A 618 -33.39 -5.97 6.23
CA ALA A 618 -33.92 -4.85 7.02
C ALA A 618 -33.71 -5.07 8.53
N ALA A 619 -33.87 -6.32 9.01
CA ALA A 619 -33.66 -6.67 10.40
C ALA A 619 -32.19 -6.51 10.83
N VAL A 620 -31.24 -6.87 9.96
CA VAL A 620 -29.79 -6.68 10.22
C VAL A 620 -29.45 -5.21 10.40
N LEU A 621 -29.92 -4.32 9.51
CA LEU A 621 -29.68 -2.88 9.62
C LEU A 621 -30.34 -2.27 10.87
N ALA A 622 -31.58 -2.65 11.16
CA ALA A 622 -32.30 -2.16 12.34
C ALA A 622 -31.58 -2.57 13.64
N ASP A 623 -31.07 -3.80 13.69
CA ASP A 623 -30.32 -4.30 14.82
C ASP A 623 -28.94 -3.61 14.98
N ALA A 624 -28.21 -3.38 13.88
CA ALA A 624 -26.96 -2.62 13.91
C ALA A 624 -27.17 -1.19 14.43
N ARG A 625 -28.22 -0.48 13.98
CA ARG A 625 -28.60 0.83 14.51
C ARG A 625 -28.87 0.78 16.01
N ARG A 626 -29.64 -0.22 16.46
CA ARG A 626 -29.95 -0.44 17.88
C ARG A 626 -28.67 -0.63 18.70
N LYS A 627 -27.74 -1.47 18.26
CA LYS A 627 -26.46 -1.71 18.93
C LYS A 627 -25.60 -0.44 19.01
N ILE A 628 -25.54 0.36 17.96
CA ILE A 628 -24.83 1.65 17.98
C ILE A 628 -25.49 2.62 18.97
N SER A 629 -26.83 2.64 19.06
CA SER A 629 -27.53 3.44 20.08
C SER A 629 -27.24 2.94 21.51
N LEU A 630 -27.17 1.62 21.72
CA LEU A 630 -26.77 1.03 23.01
C LEU A 630 -25.32 1.39 23.37
N ALA A 631 -24.41 1.39 22.39
CA ALA A 631 -23.02 1.79 22.60
C ALA A 631 -22.92 3.24 23.10
N LYS A 632 -23.63 4.17 22.43
CA LYS A 632 -23.70 5.59 22.85
C LYS A 632 -24.34 5.76 24.23
N SER A 633 -25.35 4.97 24.56
CA SER A 633 -25.96 4.98 25.90
C SER A 633 -24.96 4.52 26.96
N ALA A 634 -24.23 3.43 26.71
CA ALA A 634 -23.23 2.90 27.62
C ALA A 634 -22.07 3.89 27.85
N GLU A 635 -21.61 4.56 26.78
CA GLU A 635 -20.62 5.64 26.86
C GLU A 635 -21.10 6.78 27.76
N SER A 636 -22.35 7.23 27.60
CA SER A 636 -22.92 8.29 28.43
C SER A 636 -22.99 7.93 29.93
N THR A 637 -23.11 6.64 30.24
CA THR A 637 -23.09 6.11 31.61
C THR A 637 -21.68 5.78 32.13
N GLY A 638 -20.64 5.94 31.31
CA GLY A 638 -19.25 5.63 31.66
C GLY A 638 -18.88 4.14 31.59
N ASP A 639 -19.75 3.28 31.06
CA ASP A 639 -19.45 1.85 30.86
C ASP A 639 -18.71 1.63 29.53
N ILE A 640 -17.40 1.84 29.57
CA ILE A 640 -16.49 1.70 28.42
C ILE A 640 -16.53 0.27 27.85
N SER A 641 -16.68 -0.75 28.71
CA SER A 641 -16.66 -2.15 28.26
C SER A 641 -17.92 -2.50 27.48
N ALA A 642 -19.09 -2.10 27.98
CA ALA A 642 -20.36 -2.29 27.26
C ALA A 642 -20.42 -1.45 25.98
N ALA A 643 -19.93 -0.21 26.01
CA ALA A 643 -19.89 0.68 24.83
C ALA A 643 -19.09 0.06 23.68
N PHE A 644 -17.86 -0.39 23.98
CA PHE A 644 -17.01 -1.07 23.00
C PHE A 644 -17.63 -2.38 22.50
N ALA A 645 -18.18 -3.21 23.39
CA ALA A 645 -18.77 -4.49 23.03
C ALA A 645 -19.94 -4.32 22.04
N HIS A 646 -20.88 -3.42 22.33
CA HIS A 646 -22.01 -3.15 21.42
C HIS A 646 -21.56 -2.59 20.07
N ALA A 647 -20.56 -1.70 20.06
CA ALA A 647 -19.99 -1.19 18.81
C ALA A 647 -19.27 -2.28 18.01
N ALA A 648 -18.48 -3.14 18.65
CA ALA A 648 -17.79 -4.26 18.03
C ALA A 648 -18.77 -5.31 17.45
N GLU A 649 -19.85 -5.60 18.17
CA GLU A 649 -20.92 -6.48 17.67
C GLU A 649 -21.58 -5.91 16.41
N ALA A 650 -21.88 -4.60 16.39
CA ALA A 650 -22.44 -3.93 15.22
C ALA A 650 -21.49 -3.99 14.02
N THR A 651 -20.21 -3.66 14.22
CA THR A 651 -19.18 -3.74 13.17
C THR A 651 -19.05 -5.17 12.61
N THR A 652 -18.99 -6.18 13.48
CA THR A 652 -18.85 -7.59 13.07
C THR A 652 -20.08 -8.08 12.32
N GLN A 653 -21.28 -7.68 12.75
CA GLN A 653 -22.53 -7.99 12.07
C GLN A 653 -22.61 -7.36 10.68
N LEU A 654 -22.28 -6.08 10.55
CA LEU A 654 -22.29 -5.38 9.26
C LEU A 654 -21.25 -5.98 8.30
N ALA A 655 -20.04 -6.27 8.78
CA ALA A 655 -19.00 -6.92 7.97
C ALA A 655 -19.45 -8.32 7.49
N ARG A 656 -20.06 -9.13 8.37
CA ARG A 656 -20.64 -10.42 7.98
C ARG A 656 -21.74 -10.26 6.93
N TRP A 657 -22.68 -9.33 7.15
CA TRP A 657 -23.76 -9.09 6.20
C TRP A 657 -23.25 -8.69 4.82
N SER A 658 -22.27 -7.78 4.74
CA SER A 658 -21.61 -7.40 3.49
C SER A 658 -20.97 -8.59 2.78
N ARG A 659 -20.22 -9.44 3.51
CA ARG A 659 -19.61 -10.65 2.95
C ARG A 659 -20.66 -11.67 2.48
N ASP A 660 -21.72 -11.89 3.26
CA ASP A 660 -22.79 -12.83 2.90
C ASP A 660 -23.51 -12.41 1.61
N ARG A 661 -23.69 -11.10 1.39
CA ARG A 661 -24.27 -10.57 0.13
C ARG A 661 -23.35 -10.81 -1.06
N VAL A 662 -22.05 -10.59 -0.89
CA VAL A 662 -21.04 -10.87 -1.92
C VAL A 662 -20.99 -12.38 -2.22
N ALA A 663 -20.96 -13.22 -1.19
CA ALA A 663 -20.97 -14.67 -1.33
C ALA A 663 -22.25 -15.18 -2.00
N ALA A 664 -23.42 -14.62 -1.65
CA ALA A 664 -24.68 -14.96 -2.27
C ALA A 664 -24.71 -14.62 -3.76
N ALA A 665 -24.15 -13.47 -4.17
CA ALA A 665 -24.06 -13.12 -5.59
C ALA A 665 -23.16 -14.09 -6.37
N ASN A 666 -22.04 -14.49 -5.78
CA ASN A 666 -21.12 -15.47 -6.38
C ASN A 666 -21.65 -16.93 -6.36
N ALA A 667 -22.71 -17.21 -5.59
CA ALA A 667 -23.33 -18.54 -5.52
C ALA A 667 -24.40 -18.78 -6.60
N VAL A 668 -24.94 -17.72 -7.21
CA VAL A 668 -26.04 -17.81 -8.19
C VAL A 668 -25.45 -17.90 -9.60
N GLY A 669 -25.18 -19.12 -10.09
CA GLY A 669 -24.79 -19.35 -11.49
C GLY A 669 -23.60 -20.31 -11.68
N PRO A 670 -22.88 -20.22 -12.81
CA PRO A 670 -21.54 -20.80 -12.98
C PRO A 670 -20.60 -20.37 -11.84
N LEU A 671 -19.39 -20.94 -11.79
CA LEU A 671 -18.30 -20.30 -11.02
C LEU A 671 -17.99 -18.92 -11.63
N ASP A 672 -18.72 -17.90 -11.18
CA ASP A 672 -18.69 -16.56 -11.73
C ASP A 672 -17.58 -15.74 -11.06
N SER A 673 -16.66 -15.24 -11.88
CA SER A 673 -15.71 -14.18 -11.52
C SER A 673 -16.16 -12.88 -12.19
N SER A 674 -16.98 -12.13 -11.46
CA SER A 674 -17.40 -10.79 -11.86
C SER A 674 -16.65 -9.74 -11.03
N PRO A 675 -16.03 -8.72 -11.65
CA PRO A 675 -15.39 -7.63 -10.92
C PRO A 675 -16.32 -6.88 -9.97
N LEU A 676 -17.63 -6.86 -10.26
CA LEU A 676 -18.66 -6.22 -9.45
C LEU A 676 -19.14 -7.07 -8.26
N ALA A 677 -18.76 -8.35 -8.19
CA ALA A 677 -19.16 -9.29 -7.13
C ALA A 677 -18.02 -9.60 -6.15
N VAL A 678 -17.15 -8.62 -5.90
CA VAL A 678 -16.03 -8.73 -4.94
C VAL A 678 -16.29 -7.90 -3.69
N GLN A 679 -16.97 -6.75 -3.84
CA GLN A 679 -17.29 -5.84 -2.74
C GLN A 679 -18.79 -5.54 -2.68
N ALA A 680 -19.28 -5.26 -1.46
CA ALA A 680 -20.69 -5.02 -1.23
C ALA A 680 -21.18 -3.73 -1.92
N SER A 681 -20.30 -2.74 -2.09
CA SER A 681 -20.62 -1.45 -2.69
C SER A 681 -21.02 -1.51 -4.17
N THR A 682 -20.60 -2.58 -4.87
CA THR A 682 -20.87 -2.80 -6.31
C THR A 682 -21.87 -3.91 -6.58
N ILE A 683 -22.44 -4.55 -5.55
CA ILE A 683 -23.23 -5.77 -5.70
C ILE A 683 -24.55 -5.55 -6.44
N ILE A 684 -25.15 -4.36 -6.32
CA ILE A 684 -26.35 -3.99 -7.08
C ILE A 684 -26.03 -3.90 -8.57
N ASP A 685 -24.90 -3.29 -8.89
CA ASP A 685 -24.45 -3.13 -10.27
C ASP A 685 -24.06 -4.48 -10.89
N HIS A 686 -23.58 -5.43 -10.09
CA HIS A 686 -23.40 -6.81 -10.53
C HIS A 686 -24.71 -7.43 -11.06
N TYR A 687 -25.80 -7.37 -10.29
CA TYR A 687 -27.09 -7.92 -10.73
C TYR A 687 -27.63 -7.18 -11.96
N ARG A 688 -27.46 -5.85 -12.03
CA ARG A 688 -27.83 -5.07 -13.23
C ARG A 688 -27.02 -5.48 -14.45
N LEU A 689 -25.71 -5.67 -14.30
CA LEU A 689 -24.83 -6.12 -15.37
C LEU A 689 -25.29 -7.48 -15.89
N LEU A 690 -25.53 -8.44 -14.99
CA LEU A 690 -26.03 -9.77 -15.38
C LEU A 690 -27.35 -9.68 -16.15
N GLN A 691 -28.33 -8.90 -15.68
CA GLN A 691 -29.59 -8.68 -16.39
C GLN A 691 -29.39 -8.09 -17.80
N LEU A 692 -28.37 -7.25 -17.99
CA LEU A 692 -28.06 -6.60 -19.26
C LEU A 692 -27.32 -7.54 -20.23
N ILE A 693 -26.39 -8.36 -19.74
CA ILE A 693 -25.51 -9.17 -20.60
C ILE A 693 -26.08 -10.56 -20.89
N GLU A 694 -26.88 -11.13 -20.00
CA GLU A 694 -27.41 -12.48 -20.16
C GLU A 694 -28.18 -12.68 -21.48
N PRO A 695 -29.06 -11.74 -21.93
CA PRO A 695 -29.77 -11.90 -23.21
C PRO A 695 -28.90 -11.61 -24.44
N LEU A 696 -27.64 -11.18 -24.29
CA LEU A 696 -26.79 -10.80 -25.42
C LEU A 696 -26.11 -12.00 -26.07
N SER A 697 -25.98 -11.92 -27.40
CA SER A 697 -25.24 -12.90 -28.19
C SER A 697 -23.73 -12.77 -27.96
N ARG A 698 -23.07 -13.93 -27.89
CA ARG A 698 -21.62 -14.05 -27.86
C ARG A 698 -21.09 -14.22 -29.29
N ARG A 699 -19.99 -13.57 -29.65
CA ARG A 699 -19.30 -13.78 -30.93
C ARG A 699 -18.58 -15.13 -30.96
N ALA A 700 -17.96 -15.44 -32.10
CA ALA A 700 -17.10 -16.60 -32.25
C ALA A 700 -16.01 -16.64 -31.15
N ASN A 701 -15.69 -17.86 -30.71
CA ASN A 701 -14.60 -18.11 -29.79
C ASN A 701 -13.27 -17.63 -30.43
N LEU A 702 -12.52 -16.84 -29.68
CA LEU A 702 -11.21 -16.33 -30.08
C LEU A 702 -10.05 -17.21 -29.59
N LEU A 703 -10.30 -18.12 -28.65
CA LEU A 703 -9.26 -18.97 -28.07
C LEU A 703 -9.11 -20.27 -28.88
N PRO A 704 -7.96 -20.51 -29.53
CA PRO A 704 -7.72 -21.76 -30.25
C PRO A 704 -7.43 -22.93 -29.30
N ALA A 705 -7.85 -24.13 -29.71
CA ALA A 705 -7.53 -25.41 -29.06
C ALA A 705 -7.89 -25.49 -27.55
N GLY A 706 -8.90 -24.76 -27.10
CA GLY A 706 -9.44 -24.82 -25.73
C GLY A 706 -10.44 -25.96 -25.50
N ASP A 707 -10.74 -26.75 -26.52
CA ASP A 707 -11.49 -28.01 -26.46
C ASP A 707 -10.62 -29.20 -26.03
N PHE A 708 -9.29 -29.06 -26.11
CA PHE A 708 -8.33 -30.07 -25.66
C PHE A 708 -8.53 -31.47 -26.26
N GLU A 709 -8.81 -31.54 -27.56
CA GLU A 709 -8.92 -32.81 -28.30
C GLU A 709 -7.56 -33.33 -28.80
N ASP A 710 -6.66 -32.40 -29.15
CA ASP A 710 -5.37 -32.71 -29.74
C ASP A 710 -4.23 -31.87 -29.13
N HIS A 711 -3.30 -32.58 -28.48
CA HIS A 711 -2.06 -32.03 -27.94
C HIS A 711 -1.24 -31.27 -28.99
N THR A 712 -1.12 -31.79 -30.22
CA THR A 712 -0.25 -31.17 -31.24
C THR A 712 -0.81 -29.82 -31.68
N THR A 713 -2.13 -29.74 -31.86
CA THR A 713 -2.85 -28.50 -32.17
C THR A 713 -2.79 -27.51 -30.99
N ALA A 714 -2.95 -27.98 -29.74
CA ALA A 714 -2.85 -27.12 -28.55
C ALA A 714 -1.45 -26.51 -28.38
N ALA A 715 -0.40 -27.33 -28.48
CA ALA A 715 0.98 -26.86 -28.40
C ALA A 715 1.33 -25.88 -29.54
N ALA A 716 0.95 -26.20 -30.78
CA ALA A 716 1.16 -25.32 -31.93
C ALA A 716 0.42 -23.98 -31.81
N SER A 717 -0.74 -23.99 -31.15
CA SER A 717 -1.54 -22.78 -30.89
C SER A 717 -0.98 -21.92 -29.76
N GLY A 718 0.01 -22.40 -28.99
CA GLY A 718 0.72 -21.64 -27.97
C GLY A 718 0.32 -21.94 -26.52
N TRP A 719 -0.41 -23.03 -26.25
CA TRP A 719 -0.62 -23.50 -24.89
C TRP A 719 0.72 -23.96 -24.27
N ARG A 720 0.96 -23.59 -23.01
CA ARG A 720 2.23 -23.87 -22.32
C ARG A 720 1.99 -24.56 -20.99
N HIS A 721 2.83 -25.53 -20.70
CA HIS A 721 2.98 -26.16 -19.39
C HIS A 721 4.21 -25.56 -18.71
N ILE A 722 4.03 -25.02 -17.50
CA ILE A 722 5.09 -24.40 -16.70
C ILE A 722 5.12 -25.11 -15.33
N ALA A 723 6.25 -25.73 -15.03
CA ALA A 723 6.53 -26.31 -13.72
C ALA A 723 7.15 -25.21 -12.82
N ARG A 724 6.49 -24.87 -11.72
CA ARG A 724 6.90 -23.75 -10.82
C ARG A 724 7.89 -24.15 -9.73
N ASP A 725 7.95 -25.43 -9.37
CA ASP A 725 8.79 -25.93 -8.27
C ASP A 725 9.54 -27.21 -8.65
N ALA A 726 10.66 -27.51 -7.99
CA ALA A 726 11.41 -28.76 -8.21
C ALA A 726 10.58 -30.04 -7.97
N GLY A 727 9.52 -29.95 -7.13
CA GLY A 727 8.54 -31.01 -6.89
C GLY A 727 7.51 -31.21 -8.01
N ALA A 728 7.40 -30.27 -8.97
CA ALA A 728 6.51 -30.38 -10.13
C ALA A 728 6.94 -31.48 -11.12
N SER A 729 8.12 -32.09 -10.93
CA SER A 729 8.61 -33.23 -11.71
C SER A 729 7.73 -34.49 -11.62
N GLN A 730 6.83 -34.58 -10.64
CA GLN A 730 5.88 -35.68 -10.48
C GLN A 730 4.48 -35.40 -11.05
N ALA A 731 4.19 -34.17 -11.46
CA ALA A 731 2.88 -33.83 -11.98
C ALA A 731 2.73 -34.27 -13.44
N VAL A 732 1.57 -34.84 -13.77
CA VAL A 732 1.26 -35.37 -15.09
C VAL A 732 0.18 -34.51 -15.75
N VAL A 733 0.50 -33.96 -16.93
CA VAL A 733 -0.45 -33.23 -17.77
C VAL A 733 -0.73 -34.08 -18.99
N SER A 734 -2.01 -34.39 -19.23
CA SER A 734 -2.44 -35.25 -20.34
C SER A 734 -3.74 -34.79 -20.98
N PHE A 735 -3.97 -35.23 -22.21
CA PHE A 735 -5.21 -35.00 -22.95
C PHE A 735 -6.05 -36.28 -22.87
N ALA A 736 -6.68 -36.49 -21.71
CA ALA A 736 -7.43 -37.68 -21.36
C ALA A 736 -8.39 -37.37 -20.19
N GLY A 737 -9.52 -38.06 -20.10
CA GLY A 737 -10.43 -37.94 -18.97
C GLY A 737 -11.67 -38.81 -19.12
N ALA A 738 -12.37 -39.05 -18.02
CA ALA A 738 -13.58 -39.85 -18.02
C ALA A 738 -14.82 -38.99 -18.31
N ALA A 739 -15.47 -39.26 -19.45
CA ALA A 739 -16.70 -38.60 -19.89
C ALA A 739 -16.58 -37.05 -19.89
N PRO A 740 -15.77 -36.48 -20.80
CA PRO A 740 -15.68 -35.04 -20.95
C PRO A 740 -17.03 -34.43 -21.39
N PRO A 741 -17.34 -33.18 -21.01
CA PRO A 741 -18.57 -32.51 -21.39
C PRO A 741 -18.76 -32.36 -22.90
N HIS A 742 -17.66 -32.15 -23.65
CA HIS A 742 -17.65 -32.06 -25.10
C HIS A 742 -16.56 -32.97 -25.68
N GLY A 743 -16.73 -33.38 -26.94
CA GLY A 743 -15.70 -34.14 -27.65
C GLY A 743 -15.40 -35.52 -27.05
N ALA A 744 -14.15 -35.96 -27.20
CA ALA A 744 -13.68 -37.27 -26.74
C ALA A 744 -12.59 -37.18 -25.66
N ARG A 745 -11.97 -36.00 -25.47
CA ARG A 745 -10.88 -35.79 -24.52
C ARG A 745 -11.07 -34.48 -23.76
N CYS A 746 -10.27 -34.30 -22.72
CA CYS A 746 -10.17 -33.06 -21.97
C CYS A 746 -8.73 -32.92 -21.47
N LEU A 747 -8.35 -31.71 -21.03
CA LEU A 747 -7.08 -31.50 -20.36
C LEU A 747 -7.18 -32.02 -18.93
N ARG A 748 -6.26 -32.88 -18.52
CA ARG A 748 -6.16 -33.44 -17.17
C ARG A 748 -4.81 -33.15 -16.56
N ILE A 749 -4.82 -32.58 -15.36
CA ILE A 749 -3.66 -32.23 -14.55
C ILE A 749 -3.71 -33.07 -13.29
N GLU A 750 -2.72 -33.93 -13.09
CA GLU A 750 -2.58 -34.78 -11.90
C GLU A 750 -1.34 -34.36 -11.12
N CYS A 751 -1.56 -33.86 -9.91
CA CYS A 751 -0.51 -33.62 -8.93
C CYS A 751 -0.68 -34.68 -7.83
N PRO A 752 0.21 -35.69 -7.75
CA PRO A 752 0.08 -36.76 -6.76
C PRO A 752 0.30 -36.25 -5.32
N ALA A 753 -0.25 -36.98 -4.35
CA ALA A 753 0.09 -36.77 -2.95
C ALA A 753 1.45 -37.41 -2.64
N ASP A 754 2.36 -36.65 -2.04
CA ASP A 754 3.62 -37.19 -1.54
C ASP A 754 3.36 -38.08 -0.29
N ASP A 755 4.04 -39.22 -0.19
CA ASP A 755 3.87 -40.21 0.89
C ASP A 755 4.43 -39.71 2.22
N ALA A 756 5.30 -38.69 2.20
CA ALA A 756 5.75 -37.98 3.40
C ALA A 756 4.63 -37.09 3.97
N GLN A 757 4.58 -36.97 5.31
CA GLN A 757 3.52 -36.29 6.10
C GLN A 757 3.34 -34.77 5.88
N ALA A 758 3.68 -34.22 4.71
CA ALA A 758 3.39 -32.83 4.35
C ALA A 758 3.20 -32.70 2.83
N PRO A 759 2.22 -31.93 2.33
CA PRO A 759 2.10 -31.70 0.90
C PRO A 759 3.35 -30.94 0.43
N ALA A 760 4.24 -31.61 -0.31
CA ALA A 760 5.10 -30.90 -1.24
C ALA A 760 4.15 -30.32 -2.30
N ALA A 761 4.03 -29.00 -2.36
CA ALA A 761 3.17 -28.36 -3.34
C ALA A 761 3.85 -28.47 -4.71
N ALA A 762 3.63 -29.58 -5.42
CA ALA A 762 3.79 -29.55 -6.86
C ALA A 762 2.83 -28.46 -7.36
N SER A 763 3.39 -27.37 -7.89
CA SER A 763 2.64 -26.33 -8.57
C SER A 763 2.90 -26.47 -10.07
N VAL A 764 1.84 -26.82 -10.79
CA VAL A 764 1.84 -26.88 -12.25
C VAL A 764 0.90 -25.83 -12.77
N GLU A 765 1.37 -25.08 -13.76
CA GLU A 765 0.61 -24.05 -14.43
C GLU A 765 0.41 -24.42 -15.91
N ILE A 766 -0.84 -24.35 -16.36
CA ILE A 766 -1.19 -24.40 -17.78
C ILE A 766 -1.65 -23.01 -18.19
N SER A 767 -0.96 -22.42 -19.16
CA SER A 767 -1.26 -21.08 -19.66
C SER A 767 -1.73 -21.13 -21.11
N SER A 768 -2.80 -20.40 -21.40
CA SER A 768 -3.38 -20.28 -22.74
C SER A 768 -2.49 -19.42 -23.66
N PRO A 769 -2.67 -19.48 -24.99
CA PRO A 769 -2.16 -18.41 -25.85
C PRO A 769 -2.85 -17.08 -25.55
N GLY A 770 -2.18 -15.98 -25.92
CA GLY A 770 -2.72 -14.63 -25.79
C GLY A 770 -3.78 -14.33 -26.85
N VAL A 771 -4.96 -13.89 -26.43
CA VAL A 771 -6.05 -13.43 -27.28
C VAL A 771 -6.04 -11.90 -27.31
N ASN A 772 -5.75 -11.30 -28.46
CA ASN A 772 -5.73 -9.84 -28.58
C ASN A 772 -7.14 -9.26 -28.45
N LEU A 773 -7.31 -8.36 -27.48
CA LEU A 773 -8.55 -7.62 -27.27
C LEU A 773 -8.34 -6.15 -27.60
N GLU A 774 -9.37 -5.54 -28.17
CA GLU A 774 -9.41 -4.10 -28.45
C GLU A 774 -9.89 -3.33 -27.21
N ALA A 775 -9.41 -2.10 -27.05
CA ALA A 775 -9.85 -1.20 -25.98
C ALA A 775 -11.38 -1.05 -25.96
N GLY A 776 -11.98 -1.25 -24.78
CA GLY A 776 -13.42 -1.20 -24.54
C GLY A 776 -14.16 -2.51 -24.80
N GLN A 777 -13.52 -3.54 -25.35
CA GLN A 777 -14.16 -4.82 -25.62
C GLN A 777 -14.52 -5.55 -24.32
N LEU A 778 -15.77 -6.00 -24.24
CA LEU A 778 -16.29 -6.87 -23.18
C LEU A 778 -16.15 -8.32 -23.64
N VAL A 779 -15.55 -9.16 -22.80
CA VAL A 779 -15.36 -10.59 -23.08
C VAL A 779 -15.84 -11.45 -21.93
N GLU A 780 -16.34 -12.62 -22.29
CA GLU A 780 -16.71 -13.70 -21.40
C GLU A 780 -15.73 -14.86 -21.64
N VAL A 781 -14.97 -15.22 -20.61
CA VAL A 781 -14.18 -16.45 -20.60
C VAL A 781 -15.03 -17.52 -19.96
N THR A 782 -15.30 -18.62 -20.65
CA THR A 782 -16.10 -19.73 -20.13
C THR A 782 -15.36 -21.03 -20.28
N GLY A 783 -15.70 -22.02 -19.46
CA GLY A 783 -15.26 -23.40 -19.66
C GLY A 783 -15.92 -24.34 -18.67
N MET A 784 -15.60 -25.61 -18.79
CA MET A 784 -16.03 -26.65 -17.87
C MET A 784 -14.84 -27.10 -17.05
N VAL A 785 -15.08 -27.33 -15.76
CA VAL A 785 -14.04 -27.79 -14.83
C VAL A 785 -14.58 -28.88 -13.92
N ARG A 786 -13.73 -29.86 -13.63
CA ARG A 786 -13.95 -30.90 -12.64
C ARG A 786 -12.70 -31.03 -11.78
N VAL A 787 -12.88 -31.06 -10.46
CA VAL A 787 -11.78 -31.26 -9.53
C VAL A 787 -12.09 -32.49 -8.67
N GLU A 788 -11.07 -33.31 -8.49
CA GLU A 788 -11.01 -34.38 -7.50
C GLU A 788 -9.81 -34.05 -6.59
N SER A 789 -10.09 -33.55 -5.39
CA SER A 789 -9.05 -33.29 -4.39
C SER A 789 -8.96 -34.44 -3.39
N ALA A 790 -7.73 -34.82 -3.03
CA ALA A 790 -7.51 -35.74 -1.91
C ALA A 790 -7.72 -35.00 -0.58
N ASP A 791 -7.99 -35.73 0.51
CA ASP A 791 -8.20 -35.19 1.88
C ASP A 791 -7.06 -34.27 2.39
N ARG A 792 -5.91 -34.22 1.68
CA ARG A 792 -4.71 -33.46 2.03
C ARG A 792 -4.61 -32.05 1.40
N GLY A 793 -5.68 -31.52 0.80
CA GLY A 793 -5.85 -30.07 0.58
C GLY A 793 -5.12 -29.46 -0.62
N GLY A 794 -5.25 -30.05 -1.82
CA GLY A 794 -4.86 -29.40 -3.08
C GLY A 794 -5.95 -28.49 -3.65
N GLN A 795 -5.55 -27.51 -4.46
CA GLN A 795 -6.46 -26.55 -5.09
C GLN A 795 -6.12 -26.27 -6.56
N LEU A 796 -7.14 -26.06 -7.38
CA LEU A 796 -7.02 -25.54 -8.74
C LEU A 796 -7.39 -24.05 -8.71
N VAL A 797 -6.51 -23.19 -9.21
CA VAL A 797 -6.68 -21.75 -9.27
C VAL A 797 -6.75 -21.31 -10.72
N LEU A 798 -7.86 -20.69 -11.12
CA LEU A 798 -8.07 -20.13 -12.44
C LEU A 798 -7.82 -18.62 -12.35
N THR A 799 -6.85 -18.11 -13.11
CA THR A 799 -6.50 -16.68 -13.17
C THR A 799 -6.45 -16.19 -14.61
N ASP A 800 -6.48 -14.87 -14.77
CA ASP A 800 -6.19 -14.22 -16.03
C ASP A 800 -5.40 -12.93 -15.80
N ASN A 801 -4.66 -12.49 -16.81
CA ASN A 801 -3.78 -11.32 -16.69
C ASN A 801 -4.51 -9.97 -16.61
N LEU A 802 -5.82 -9.89 -16.93
CA LEU A 802 -6.60 -8.66 -16.78
C LEU A 802 -7.18 -8.53 -15.37
N GLY A 803 -7.64 -9.65 -14.80
CA GLY A 803 -8.27 -9.69 -13.47
C GLY A 803 -7.29 -9.92 -12.31
N GLY A 804 -6.15 -10.57 -12.55
CA GLY A 804 -5.17 -10.92 -11.51
C GLY A 804 -5.69 -11.98 -10.53
N GLU A 805 -4.91 -12.25 -9.48
CA GLU A 805 -5.24 -13.29 -8.48
C GLU A 805 -6.46 -12.94 -7.61
N GLU A 806 -6.77 -11.66 -7.43
CA GLU A 806 -7.93 -11.22 -6.64
C GLU A 806 -9.27 -11.58 -7.30
N LEU A 807 -9.29 -11.68 -8.63
CA LEU A 807 -10.44 -12.15 -9.41
C LEU A 807 -10.33 -13.63 -9.79
N ALA A 808 -9.42 -14.38 -9.15
CA ALA A 808 -9.26 -15.80 -9.40
C ALA A 808 -10.51 -16.60 -9.01
N VAL A 809 -10.69 -17.76 -9.65
CA VAL A 809 -11.61 -18.80 -9.16
C VAL A 809 -10.78 -19.90 -8.53
N VAL A 810 -11.03 -20.20 -7.24
CA VAL A 810 -10.30 -21.23 -6.49
C VAL A 810 -11.22 -22.41 -6.21
N LEU A 811 -10.76 -23.61 -6.58
CA LEU A 811 -11.46 -24.89 -6.41
C LEU A 811 -10.61 -25.84 -5.58
N ASP A 812 -11.04 -26.11 -4.36
CA ASP A 812 -10.32 -26.93 -3.36
C ASP A 812 -11.12 -28.14 -2.88
N ARG A 813 -12.34 -28.31 -3.39
CA ARG A 813 -13.26 -29.40 -3.04
C ARG A 813 -13.61 -30.22 -4.28
N PRO A 814 -13.94 -31.51 -4.11
CA PRO A 814 -14.41 -32.32 -5.22
C PRO A 814 -15.66 -31.70 -5.85
N THR A 815 -15.70 -31.64 -7.18
CA THR A 815 -16.86 -31.18 -7.93
C THR A 815 -17.21 -32.18 -9.02
N SER A 816 -18.48 -32.23 -9.42
CA SER A 816 -18.82 -32.72 -10.75
C SER A 816 -18.36 -31.70 -11.82
N TRP A 817 -18.44 -32.08 -13.10
CA TRP A 817 -18.30 -31.12 -14.19
C TRP A 817 -19.24 -29.94 -13.97
N ARG A 818 -18.66 -28.74 -13.88
CA ARG A 818 -19.39 -27.50 -13.64
C ARG A 818 -18.85 -26.38 -14.54
N PRO A 819 -19.71 -25.48 -15.02
CA PRO A 819 -19.26 -24.34 -15.79
C PRO A 819 -18.58 -23.31 -14.89
N PHE A 820 -17.59 -22.61 -15.45
CA PHE A 820 -17.04 -21.37 -14.91
C PHE A 820 -17.21 -20.23 -15.92
N ARG A 821 -17.23 -19.00 -15.43
CA ARG A 821 -17.33 -17.79 -16.23
C ARG A 821 -16.51 -16.66 -15.61
N LEU A 822 -15.64 -16.03 -16.40
CA LEU A 822 -14.91 -14.81 -16.03
C LEU A 822 -15.39 -13.67 -16.92
N LEU A 823 -15.81 -12.56 -16.33
CA LEU A 823 -16.20 -11.34 -17.07
C LEU A 823 -15.05 -10.33 -17.01
N ARG A 824 -14.55 -9.91 -18.18
CA ARG A 824 -13.43 -8.95 -18.29
C ARG A 824 -13.71 -7.88 -19.31
N ARG A 825 -13.15 -6.69 -19.06
CA ARG A 825 -13.15 -5.57 -20.00
C ARG A 825 -11.72 -5.14 -20.29
N ALA A 826 -11.36 -5.08 -21.57
CA ALA A 826 -10.07 -4.53 -21.99
C ALA A 826 -10.14 -3.00 -21.89
N LEU A 827 -9.25 -2.36 -21.12
CA LEU A 827 -9.18 -0.89 -21.01
C LEU A 827 -8.31 -0.25 -22.09
N GLN A 828 -7.39 -1.03 -22.62
CA GLN A 828 -6.47 -0.70 -23.69
C GLN A 828 -6.28 -1.96 -24.54
N ASP A 829 -5.70 -1.81 -25.73
CA ASP A 829 -5.34 -2.96 -26.55
C ASP A 829 -4.34 -3.83 -25.78
N ALA A 830 -4.73 -5.06 -25.48
CA ALA A 830 -3.93 -5.96 -24.65
C ALA A 830 -4.26 -7.43 -24.97
N PRO A 831 -3.26 -8.34 -24.89
CA PRO A 831 -3.53 -9.77 -24.95
C PRO A 831 -4.19 -10.23 -23.65
N LEU A 832 -5.29 -10.95 -23.73
CA LEU A 832 -5.87 -11.71 -22.62
C LEU A 832 -5.26 -13.12 -22.60
N GLN A 833 -4.73 -13.52 -21.46
CA GLN A 833 -4.21 -14.86 -21.22
C GLN A 833 -4.85 -15.46 -19.96
N VAL A 834 -5.25 -16.73 -20.05
CA VAL A 834 -5.88 -17.47 -18.96
C VAL A 834 -4.90 -18.52 -18.46
N THR A 835 -4.79 -18.64 -17.14
CA THR A 835 -3.89 -19.55 -16.46
C THR A 835 -4.69 -20.48 -15.53
N PHE A 836 -4.32 -21.77 -15.53
CA PHE A 836 -4.84 -22.80 -14.65
C PHE A 836 -3.68 -23.35 -13.81
N ALA A 837 -3.66 -23.05 -12.52
CA ALA A 837 -2.61 -23.48 -11.61
C ALA A 837 -3.13 -24.56 -10.64
N ALA A 838 -2.57 -25.76 -10.72
CA ALA A 838 -2.82 -26.85 -9.78
C ALA A 838 -1.77 -26.80 -8.67
N ASN A 839 -2.19 -26.52 -7.44
CA ASN A 839 -1.32 -26.36 -6.28
C ASN A 839 -1.59 -27.46 -5.26
N GLY A 840 -0.60 -28.31 -5.02
CA GLY A 840 -0.73 -29.43 -4.08
C GLY A 840 -1.44 -30.64 -4.67
N PRO A 841 -1.80 -31.64 -3.85
CA PRO A 841 -2.33 -32.92 -4.32
C PRO A 841 -3.76 -32.79 -4.88
N ILE A 842 -3.90 -32.88 -6.20
CA ILE A 842 -5.16 -32.64 -6.91
C ILE A 842 -5.18 -33.35 -8.26
N THR A 843 -6.35 -33.83 -8.68
CA THR A 843 -6.65 -34.14 -10.07
C THR A 843 -7.65 -33.12 -10.58
N ALA A 844 -7.28 -32.36 -11.60
CA ALA A 844 -8.11 -31.34 -12.21
C ALA A 844 -8.32 -31.66 -13.69
N GLU A 845 -9.56 -31.57 -14.16
CA GLU A 845 -9.92 -31.72 -15.56
C GLU A 845 -10.62 -30.46 -16.08
N LEU A 846 -10.25 -30.05 -17.30
CA LEU A 846 -10.68 -28.83 -17.96
C LEU A 846 -11.10 -29.13 -19.40
N ASP A 847 -12.22 -28.56 -19.82
CA ASP A 847 -12.78 -28.74 -21.16
C ASP A 847 -13.52 -27.49 -21.63
N ALA A 848 -13.68 -27.34 -22.95
CA ALA A 848 -14.46 -26.32 -23.63
C ALA A 848 -14.14 -24.87 -23.17
N VAL A 849 -12.85 -24.57 -22.97
CA VAL A 849 -12.39 -23.24 -22.60
C VAL A 849 -12.51 -22.31 -23.82
N MET A 850 -13.26 -21.24 -23.66
CA MET A 850 -13.58 -20.28 -24.72
C MET A 850 -13.38 -18.86 -24.22
N VAL A 851 -12.92 -17.98 -25.11
CA VAL A 851 -12.91 -16.53 -24.93
C VAL A 851 -13.84 -15.93 -25.98
N ARG A 852 -14.99 -15.42 -25.55
CA ARG A 852 -16.03 -14.91 -26.46
C ARG A 852 -16.33 -13.44 -26.20
N PRO A 853 -16.18 -12.57 -27.21
CA PRO A 853 -16.67 -11.20 -27.13
C PRO A 853 -18.19 -11.16 -26.93
N VAL A 854 -18.65 -10.27 -26.04
CA VAL A 854 -20.07 -9.99 -25.84
C VAL A 854 -20.44 -8.79 -26.71
N GLU A 855 -21.38 -8.96 -27.63
CA GLU A 855 -21.84 -7.86 -28.48
C GLU A 855 -22.76 -6.93 -27.69
N LEU A 856 -22.27 -5.74 -27.35
CA LEU A 856 -23.07 -4.68 -26.74
C LEU A 856 -23.81 -3.87 -27.82
N PRO A 857 -25.16 -3.89 -27.86
CA PRO A 857 -25.92 -2.99 -28.71
C PRO A 857 -25.53 -1.54 -28.48
N SER A 858 -25.53 -0.69 -29.52
CA SER A 858 -25.15 0.73 -29.39
C SER A 858 -25.92 1.48 -28.29
N ALA A 859 -27.18 1.08 -28.02
CA ALA A 859 -27.99 1.63 -26.93
C ALA A 859 -27.56 1.14 -25.52
N ALA A 860 -27.06 -0.10 -25.41
CA ALA A 860 -26.57 -0.68 -24.15
C ALA A 860 -25.13 -0.28 -23.83
N LYS A 861 -24.37 0.19 -24.83
CA LYS A 861 -23.00 0.72 -24.63
C LYS A 861 -22.98 1.82 -23.56
N ALA A 862 -23.92 2.77 -23.56
CA ALA A 862 -23.93 3.83 -22.54
C ALA A 862 -24.27 3.33 -21.12
N ALA A 863 -25.09 2.28 -21.00
CA ALA A 863 -25.53 1.72 -19.72
C ALA A 863 -24.54 0.73 -19.11
N VAL A 864 -23.84 -0.05 -19.95
CA VAL A 864 -22.85 -1.06 -19.53
C VAL A 864 -21.43 -0.49 -19.46
N LEU A 865 -21.08 0.47 -20.33
CA LEU A 865 -19.70 0.99 -20.39
C LEU A 865 -19.45 2.15 -19.42
N GLY A 866 -20.49 2.64 -18.73
CA GLY A 866 -20.53 4.00 -18.20
C GLY A 866 -20.38 5.01 -19.35
N ALA A 867 -20.94 6.21 -19.22
CA ALA A 867 -20.39 7.28 -20.05
C ALA A 867 -18.90 7.36 -19.70
N PRO A 868 -17.96 7.34 -20.67
CA PRO A 868 -16.63 7.80 -20.35
C PRO A 868 -16.83 9.19 -19.74
N ALA A 869 -16.16 9.48 -18.62
CA ALA A 869 -15.93 10.85 -18.21
C ALA A 869 -15.02 11.51 -19.25
N LEU A 870 -15.53 11.68 -20.47
CA LEU A 870 -14.94 12.42 -21.55
C LEU A 870 -15.77 13.69 -21.69
N GLN A 871 -15.10 14.79 -21.34
CA GLN A 871 -15.34 16.14 -21.84
C GLN A 871 -16.67 16.80 -21.42
N ARG A 872 -16.61 17.50 -20.28
CA ARG A 872 -17.16 18.87 -20.25
C ARG A 872 -16.00 19.83 -20.02
N LYS A 873 -15.92 20.79 -20.96
CA LYS A 873 -14.94 21.87 -21.07
C LYS A 873 -14.73 22.64 -19.78
#